data_AF-Q08YG6-F1
#
_entry.id   AF-Q08YG6-F1
#
_cell.length_a   1.000
_cell.length_b   1.000
_cell.length_c   1.000
_cell.angle_alpha   90.00
_cell.angle_beta   90.00
_cell.angle_gamma   90.00
#
_symmetry.space_group_name_H-M   'P 1'
#
loop_
_entity.id
_entity.type
_entity.pdbx_description
1 polymer ?
#
loop_
_entity_poly.entity_id
_entity_poly.type
_entity_poly.pdbx_seq_one_letter_code
_entity_poly.pdbx_strand_id
1 'polypeptide(L)'
;MTKFVARLDGTEHPFPVPAFCDAWLADGQRFGDEFAGIDPDTVLGRWPGELETDAVVRLAEAVGENATWYAYANTPPVAQKLAERARPQPLDLEIARHLQHLQHVCHKPRLHLRVDEERLPVSRARRTPVRAVAELVSHPGDWEHRTLRSIQPSRVLARQIEDEWNLYENRVAVRLVDHLLAYLAKRLEELRKIKEILDASRDYGEEIRATSFRRAHRISELWSTTLESKTEEELDRTMRRLELAQRDLQTLLGTPLYLHVPRRGTVALALKPTNILVNDPNYRKVAALWRAWVKFGHKHHETIAQRAARRQREAAAWDRFVLHLVVRGFQALGWSAAVRGKGWDLSKSGWSPVRVQAEAHGLVQLSGERTLRLQPLCADLTTADVAATLTQVEALDDGRDEVVVVHVGRPVALVDADRASGWSIGQRAVLFACSPWGIDSEERMARLLHGWLSRAAVPDYPAATTIRALPEWPGRRDWLRYEGDRLIVFRAPNDREFAETRAWSTAKAKELDANAQRAKAAKQAFAVAPREAITAFDAFIEDARHRLSGLDACPICGGQGLVEARPGQRPDGSDATWWAICPGCGSKWGTRPCVACGHRYRALNVGQPGLDVKAAAHTSSAREWPDRVLGLDVWAQPCAERPLDQFRCPECGLCPSASCARCSSRSGEAAGAP
;
A
#
# COMPACT_ATOMS: atom_id res chain seq x y z
N MET A 1 -17.72 -22.93 8.78
CA MET A 1 -17.74 -21.64 9.48
C MET A 1 -18.50 -20.67 8.59
N THR A 2 -19.57 -20.04 9.09
CA THR A 2 -20.54 -19.27 8.28
C THR A 2 -20.62 -17.79 8.67
N LYS A 3 -19.82 -17.35 9.64
CA LYS A 3 -19.88 -16.01 10.21
C LYS A 3 -18.53 -15.28 10.13
N PHE A 4 -18.59 -14.04 9.69
CA PHE A 4 -17.48 -13.08 9.57
C PHE A 4 -17.74 -11.90 10.50
N VAL A 5 -16.69 -11.26 11.00
CA VAL A 5 -16.79 -10.04 11.82
C VAL A 5 -16.44 -8.84 10.95
N ALA A 6 -17.42 -7.97 10.70
CA ALA A 6 -17.14 -6.75 9.96
C ALA A 6 -16.22 -5.84 10.78
N ARG A 7 -15.08 -5.44 10.19
CA ARG A 7 -14.09 -4.58 10.87
C ARG A 7 -14.61 -3.19 11.17
N LEU A 8 -15.60 -2.71 10.41
CA LEU A 8 -16.17 -1.38 10.58
C LEU A 8 -17.06 -1.30 11.82
N ASP A 9 -17.99 -2.23 12.01
CA ASP A 9 -18.96 -2.17 13.12
C ASP A 9 -18.70 -3.21 14.22
N GLY A 10 -17.75 -4.13 14.02
CA GLY A 10 -17.41 -5.21 14.94
C GLY A 10 -18.49 -6.28 15.08
N THR A 11 -19.50 -6.27 14.20
CA THR A 11 -20.65 -7.18 14.30
C THR A 11 -20.47 -8.43 13.44
N GLU A 12 -21.08 -9.53 13.89
CA GLU A 12 -21.08 -10.79 13.15
C GLU A 12 -22.11 -10.74 12.01
N HIS A 13 -21.63 -10.96 10.79
CA HIS A 13 -22.44 -11.07 9.58
C HIS A 13 -22.28 -12.46 8.94
N PRO A 14 -23.24 -12.90 8.11
CA PRO A 14 -23.01 -14.00 7.19
C PRO A 14 -21.80 -13.71 6.29
N PHE A 15 -21.06 -14.76 5.91
CA PHE A 15 -19.91 -14.60 5.03
C PHE A 15 -20.33 -13.98 3.68
N PRO A 16 -19.77 -12.82 3.27
CA PRO A 16 -20.12 -12.20 2.00
C PRO A 16 -19.61 -13.05 0.85
N VAL A 17 -20.39 -13.16 -0.22
CA VAL A 17 -19.98 -13.86 -1.45
C VAL A 17 -20.14 -12.88 -2.62
N PRO A 18 -19.04 -12.42 -3.25
CA PRO A 18 -17.64 -12.72 -2.94
C PRO A 18 -17.11 -11.92 -1.72
N ALA A 19 -16.04 -12.38 -1.07
CA ALA A 19 -15.39 -11.71 0.07
C ALA A 19 -13.99 -11.22 -0.31
N PHE A 20 -13.53 -10.10 0.26
CA PHE A 20 -12.13 -9.74 0.15
C PHE A 20 -11.21 -10.78 0.81
N CYS A 21 -10.08 -11.08 0.17
CA CYS A 21 -8.92 -11.64 0.86
C CYS A 21 -8.61 -10.76 2.08
N ASP A 22 -8.18 -11.35 3.20
CA ASP A 22 -7.89 -10.65 4.47
C ASP A 22 -9.08 -10.32 5.38
N ALA A 23 -10.21 -11.01 5.19
CA ALA A 23 -11.39 -10.80 6.03
C ALA A 23 -11.30 -11.54 7.40
N TRP A 24 -12.00 -11.03 8.42
CA TRP A 24 -11.98 -11.48 9.81
C TRP A 24 -13.04 -12.54 10.10
N LEU A 25 -12.63 -13.69 10.63
CA LEU A 25 -13.54 -14.72 11.10
C LEU A 25 -14.01 -14.43 12.53
N ALA A 26 -15.12 -15.06 12.92
CA ALA A 26 -15.69 -14.95 14.28
C ALA A 26 -14.74 -15.40 15.40
N ASP A 27 -13.71 -16.19 15.08
CA ASP A 27 -12.67 -16.60 16.03
C ASP A 27 -11.52 -15.59 16.17
N GLY A 28 -11.62 -14.44 15.50
CA GLY A 28 -10.62 -13.36 15.52
C GLY A 28 -9.45 -13.58 14.56
N GLN A 29 -9.46 -14.61 13.73
CA GLN A 29 -8.42 -14.85 12.72
C GLN A 29 -8.74 -14.16 11.39
N ARG A 30 -7.71 -13.60 10.75
CA ARG A 30 -7.79 -13.12 9.36
C ARG A 30 -7.55 -14.25 8.36
N PHE A 31 -8.40 -14.41 7.37
CA PHE A 31 -8.23 -15.43 6.34
C PHE A 31 -7.62 -14.83 5.06
N GLY A 32 -6.78 -15.61 4.38
CA GLY A 32 -6.21 -15.22 3.09
C GLY A 32 -6.95 -15.84 1.90
N ASP A 33 -6.28 -15.90 0.76
CA ASP A 33 -6.77 -16.47 -0.51
C ASP A 33 -6.86 -18.00 -0.58
N GLU A 34 -6.44 -18.71 0.48
CA GLU A 34 -6.50 -20.17 0.56
C GLU A 34 -7.18 -20.54 1.87
N PHE A 35 -8.48 -20.88 1.81
CA PHE A 35 -9.28 -21.25 2.97
C PHE A 35 -9.96 -22.61 2.78
N ALA A 36 -9.92 -23.46 3.82
CA ALA A 36 -10.55 -24.77 3.76
C ALA A 36 -12.08 -24.65 3.81
N GLY A 37 -12.75 -25.02 2.72
CA GLY A 37 -14.22 -25.05 2.63
C GLY A 37 -14.87 -23.78 2.09
N ILE A 38 -14.08 -22.84 1.58
CA ILE A 38 -14.55 -21.71 0.76
C ILE A 38 -13.96 -21.87 -0.64
N ASP A 39 -14.81 -21.68 -1.65
CA ASP A 39 -14.38 -21.75 -3.05
C ASP A 39 -13.41 -20.60 -3.34
N PRO A 40 -12.17 -20.87 -3.82
CA PRO A 40 -11.21 -19.82 -4.16
C PRO A 40 -11.77 -18.77 -5.12
N ASP A 41 -12.71 -19.13 -5.99
CA ASP A 41 -13.32 -18.21 -6.95
C ASP A 41 -14.25 -17.18 -6.28
N THR A 42 -14.58 -17.37 -5.00
CA THR A 42 -15.38 -16.44 -4.19
C THR A 42 -14.54 -15.44 -3.39
N VAL A 43 -13.21 -15.50 -3.50
CA VAL A 43 -12.29 -14.59 -2.79
C VAL A 43 -11.72 -13.54 -3.76
N LEU A 44 -11.92 -12.27 -3.43
CA LEU A 44 -11.41 -11.14 -4.20
C LEU A 44 -9.98 -10.79 -3.77
N GLY A 45 -9.07 -10.81 -4.74
CA GLY A 45 -7.67 -10.50 -4.54
C GLY A 45 -6.86 -11.70 -4.02
N ARG A 46 -5.57 -11.46 -3.79
CA ARG A 46 -4.62 -12.49 -3.36
C ARG A 46 -3.84 -12.03 -2.16
N TRP A 47 -3.30 -12.98 -1.40
CA TRP A 47 -2.37 -12.63 -0.34
C TRP A 47 -1.10 -12.02 -0.96
N PRO A 48 -0.56 -10.91 -0.42
CA PRO A 48 0.58 -10.25 -1.04
C PRO A 48 1.82 -11.14 -1.08
N GLY A 49 2.72 -10.85 -2.02
CA GLY A 49 3.97 -11.60 -2.17
C GLY A 49 4.90 -11.48 -0.96
N GLU A 50 5.87 -12.39 -0.88
CA GLU A 50 6.89 -12.38 0.18
C GLU A 50 7.72 -11.08 0.19
N LEU A 51 7.95 -10.46 -0.98
CA LEU A 51 8.71 -9.21 -1.06
C LEU A 51 7.98 -8.06 -0.36
N GLU A 52 6.66 -7.94 -0.58
CA GLU A 52 5.81 -6.91 0.00
C GLU A 52 5.58 -7.16 1.49
N THR A 53 5.24 -8.39 1.88
CA THR A 53 4.99 -8.76 3.27
C THR A 53 6.24 -8.64 4.15
N ASP A 54 7.41 -9.11 3.69
CA ASP A 54 8.68 -8.94 4.41
C ASP A 54 9.02 -7.46 4.64
N ALA A 55 8.76 -6.61 3.64
CA ALA A 55 9.04 -5.18 3.71
C ALA A 55 8.20 -4.49 4.79
N VAL A 56 6.90 -4.78 4.81
CA VAL A 56 5.94 -4.24 5.78
C VAL A 56 6.26 -4.71 7.19
N VAL A 57 6.61 -6.01 7.36
CA VAL A 57 7.03 -6.55 8.66
C VAL A 57 8.26 -5.82 9.18
N ARG A 58 9.30 -5.62 8.35
CA ARG A 58 10.51 -4.88 8.74
C ARG A 58 10.23 -3.42 9.07
N LEU A 59 9.36 -2.75 8.33
CA LEU A 59 8.95 -1.38 8.63
C LEU A 59 8.23 -1.29 9.98
N ALA A 60 7.30 -2.22 10.24
CA ALA A 60 6.61 -2.31 11.52
C ALA A 60 7.58 -2.60 12.69
N GLU A 61 8.58 -3.47 12.48
CA GLU A 61 9.64 -3.73 13.46
C GLU A 61 10.53 -2.50 13.70
N ALA A 62 10.90 -1.77 12.65
CA ALA A 62 11.72 -0.57 12.74
C ALA A 62 11.05 0.57 13.52
N VAL A 63 9.72 0.65 13.45
CA VAL A 63 8.93 1.61 14.23
C VAL A 63 8.70 1.12 15.67
N GLY A 64 8.55 -0.19 15.87
CA GLY A 64 8.35 -0.83 17.17
C GLY A 64 6.88 -1.11 17.51
N GLU A 65 6.64 -2.03 18.46
CA GLU A 65 5.28 -2.53 18.75
C GLU A 65 4.36 -1.52 19.46
N ASN A 66 4.92 -0.66 20.32
CA ASN A 66 4.19 0.39 21.06
C ASN A 66 4.71 1.78 20.67
N ALA A 67 4.76 2.02 19.36
CA ALA A 67 5.39 3.21 18.81
C ALA A 67 4.66 4.50 19.20
N THR A 68 5.45 5.51 19.56
CA THR A 68 4.97 6.87 19.79
C THR A 68 4.73 7.58 18.46
N TRP A 69 4.00 8.70 18.49
CA TRP A 69 3.89 9.59 17.32
C TRP A 69 5.27 9.92 16.73
N TYR A 70 6.25 10.24 17.59
CA TYR A 70 7.60 10.59 17.16
C TYR A 70 8.33 9.44 16.44
N ALA A 71 8.11 8.19 16.85
CA ALA A 71 8.70 7.03 16.17
C ALA A 71 8.14 6.87 14.75
N TYR A 72 6.82 6.91 14.59
CA TYR A 72 6.18 6.90 13.27
C TYR A 72 6.60 8.09 12.40
N ALA A 73 6.66 9.27 13.00
CA ALA A 73 6.99 10.52 12.33
C ALA A 73 8.41 10.53 11.74
N ASN A 74 9.40 10.02 12.48
CA ASN A 74 10.80 10.11 12.04
C ASN A 74 11.32 8.88 11.30
N THR A 75 10.61 7.76 11.34
CA THR A 75 10.96 6.58 10.54
C THR A 75 10.37 6.72 9.14
N PRO A 76 11.16 6.59 8.06
CA PRO A 76 10.64 6.60 6.70
C PRO A 76 9.66 5.44 6.44
N PRO A 77 8.48 5.67 5.82
CA PRO A 77 7.51 4.62 5.52
C PRO A 77 7.83 3.90 4.19
N VAL A 78 9.10 3.77 3.85
CA VAL A 78 9.58 3.10 2.63
C VAL A 78 10.66 2.12 3.01
N ALA A 79 10.52 0.87 2.55
CA ALA A 79 11.46 -0.19 2.86
C ALA A 79 12.83 0.11 2.26
N GLN A 80 13.85 0.10 3.12
CA GLN A 80 15.24 0.33 2.74
C GLN A 80 15.93 -0.99 2.38
N LYS A 81 17.15 -0.92 1.84
CA LYS A 81 18.04 -2.06 1.58
C LYS A 81 17.60 -3.02 0.47
N LEU A 82 16.88 -2.53 -0.53
CA LEU A 82 16.59 -3.27 -1.77
C LEU A 82 17.87 -3.84 -2.40
N ALA A 83 18.99 -3.12 -2.27
CA ALA A 83 20.31 -3.54 -2.74
C ALA A 83 20.80 -4.87 -2.13
N GLU A 84 20.50 -5.16 -0.86
CA GLU A 84 20.88 -6.44 -0.23
C GLU A 84 20.16 -7.62 -0.89
N ARG A 85 18.89 -7.42 -1.28
CA ARG A 85 18.09 -8.44 -1.99
C ARG A 85 18.47 -8.55 -3.47
N ALA A 86 19.00 -7.50 -4.08
CA ALA A 86 19.47 -7.52 -5.47
C ALA A 86 20.77 -8.34 -5.66
N ARG A 87 21.60 -8.44 -4.62
CA ARG A 87 22.88 -9.16 -4.65
C ARG A 87 22.72 -10.69 -4.74
N PRO A 88 23.74 -11.40 -5.27
CA PRO A 88 23.75 -12.87 -5.25
C PRO A 88 23.65 -13.41 -3.83
N GLN A 89 22.68 -14.30 -3.60
CA GLN A 89 22.50 -14.97 -2.32
C GLN A 89 23.52 -16.11 -2.15
N PRO A 90 23.73 -16.61 -0.92
CA PRO A 90 24.65 -17.72 -0.68
C PRO A 90 24.40 -18.93 -1.57
N LEU A 91 23.14 -19.31 -1.81
CA LEU A 91 22.82 -20.42 -2.72
C LEU A 91 23.13 -20.11 -4.19
N ASP A 92 22.90 -18.87 -4.64
CA ASP A 92 23.23 -18.42 -6.01
C ASP A 92 24.72 -18.64 -6.30
N LEU A 93 25.57 -18.31 -5.33
CA LEU A 93 27.01 -18.49 -5.41
C LEU A 93 27.42 -19.97 -5.42
N GLU A 94 26.78 -20.81 -4.60
CA GLU A 94 27.05 -22.25 -4.59
C GLU A 94 26.59 -22.94 -5.88
N ILE A 95 25.44 -22.53 -6.46
CA ILE A 95 24.99 -23.00 -7.77
C ILE A 95 26.06 -22.65 -8.81
N ALA A 96 26.47 -21.39 -8.89
CA ALA A 96 27.49 -20.95 -9.85
C ALA A 96 28.82 -21.72 -9.69
N ARG A 97 29.21 -22.05 -8.45
CA ARG A 97 30.45 -22.78 -8.17
C ARG A 97 30.38 -24.27 -8.50
N HIS A 98 29.22 -24.91 -8.38
CA HIS A 98 29.10 -26.37 -8.39
C HIS A 98 28.26 -26.94 -9.53
N LEU A 99 27.59 -26.11 -10.33
CA LEU A 99 26.73 -26.54 -11.43
C LEU A 99 27.44 -27.45 -12.44
N GLN A 100 28.69 -27.14 -12.81
CA GLN A 100 29.47 -27.97 -13.75
C GLN A 100 29.63 -29.44 -13.29
N HIS A 101 29.72 -29.67 -11.98
CA HIS A 101 29.84 -31.04 -11.44
C HIS A 101 28.51 -31.78 -11.51
N LEU A 102 27.39 -31.07 -11.31
CA LEU A 102 26.05 -31.61 -11.50
C LEU A 102 25.81 -31.94 -12.98
N GLN A 103 26.20 -31.05 -13.90
CA GLN A 103 26.14 -31.31 -15.34
C GLN A 103 26.96 -32.56 -15.70
N HIS A 104 28.18 -32.69 -15.19
CA HIS A 104 29.01 -33.86 -15.42
C HIS A 104 28.32 -35.15 -14.96
N VAL A 105 27.79 -35.17 -13.74
CA VAL A 105 27.10 -36.34 -13.17
C VAL A 105 25.87 -36.72 -13.99
N CYS A 106 25.08 -35.74 -14.45
CA CYS A 106 23.89 -35.99 -15.26
C CYS A 106 24.21 -36.57 -16.65
N HIS A 107 25.33 -36.17 -17.27
CA HIS A 107 25.75 -36.68 -18.57
C HIS A 107 26.55 -37.99 -18.48
N LYS A 108 27.36 -38.15 -17.42
CA LYS A 108 28.23 -39.31 -17.18
C LYS A 108 28.00 -39.85 -15.76
N PRO A 109 26.84 -40.46 -15.50
CA PRO A 109 26.54 -40.99 -14.17
C PRO A 109 27.40 -42.20 -13.84
N ARG A 110 27.48 -42.52 -12.55
CA ARG A 110 28.02 -43.81 -12.12
C ARG A 110 26.90 -44.84 -12.30
N LEU A 111 27.24 -45.94 -12.94
CA LEU A 111 26.34 -47.05 -13.19
C LEU A 111 26.95 -48.28 -12.53
N HIS A 112 26.13 -49.05 -11.82
CA HIS A 112 26.49 -50.38 -11.38
C HIS A 112 25.90 -51.40 -12.35
N LEU A 113 26.58 -52.53 -12.54
CA LEU A 113 26.04 -53.62 -13.34
C LEU A 113 25.13 -54.46 -12.46
N ARG A 114 23.83 -54.48 -12.76
CA ARG A 114 22.86 -55.40 -12.14
C ARG A 114 22.83 -56.69 -12.94
N VAL A 115 22.96 -57.82 -12.27
CA VAL A 115 22.90 -59.15 -12.88
C VAL A 115 21.58 -59.80 -12.45
N ASP A 116 20.63 -59.84 -13.37
CA ASP A 116 19.35 -60.50 -13.16
C ASP A 116 19.34 -61.85 -13.88
N GLU A 117 18.72 -62.86 -13.27
CA GLU A 117 18.54 -64.17 -13.88
C GLU A 117 17.07 -64.36 -14.25
N GLU A 118 16.78 -64.41 -15.55
CA GLU A 118 15.41 -64.54 -16.08
C GLU A 118 15.32 -65.70 -17.09
N ARG A 119 14.18 -66.38 -17.15
CA ARG A 119 13.91 -67.44 -18.14
C ARG A 119 13.50 -66.80 -19.47
N LEU A 120 14.37 -66.92 -20.47
CA LEU A 120 14.19 -66.31 -21.78
C LEU A 120 14.16 -67.38 -22.88
N PRO A 121 13.52 -67.11 -24.02
CA PRO A 121 13.65 -67.98 -25.19
C PRO A 121 15.12 -68.25 -25.49
N VAL A 122 15.44 -69.50 -25.85
CA VAL A 122 16.85 -69.91 -26.09
C VAL A 122 17.54 -69.01 -27.12
N SER A 123 16.81 -68.53 -28.12
CA SER A 123 17.31 -67.60 -29.13
C SER A 123 17.77 -66.23 -28.58
N ARG A 124 17.28 -65.82 -27.40
CA ARG A 124 17.64 -64.56 -26.74
C ARG A 124 18.59 -64.75 -25.54
N ALA A 125 18.84 -65.98 -25.13
CA ALA A 125 19.72 -66.30 -24.02
C ALA A 125 21.20 -66.13 -24.42
N ARG A 126 21.92 -65.18 -23.79
CA ARG A 126 23.35 -64.95 -24.07
C ARG A 126 24.28 -65.66 -23.09
N ARG A 127 23.97 -65.65 -21.79
CA ARG A 127 24.81 -66.24 -20.74
C ARG A 127 23.95 -67.09 -19.82
N THR A 128 24.25 -68.38 -19.74
CA THR A 128 23.45 -69.34 -18.97
C THR A 128 24.21 -69.71 -17.69
N PRO A 129 23.65 -69.51 -16.49
CA PRO A 129 24.30 -69.92 -15.25
C PRO A 129 24.32 -71.45 -15.12
N VAL A 130 25.29 -71.99 -14.38
CA VAL A 130 25.46 -73.46 -14.21
C VAL A 130 24.19 -74.12 -13.69
N ARG A 131 23.43 -73.44 -12.82
CA ARG A 131 22.15 -73.94 -12.26
C ARG A 131 20.99 -74.00 -13.26
N ALA A 132 21.11 -73.39 -14.43
CA ALA A 132 20.04 -73.38 -15.43
C ALA A 132 19.65 -74.78 -15.89
N VAL A 133 20.58 -75.73 -15.88
CA VAL A 133 20.31 -77.13 -16.24
C VAL A 133 19.36 -77.79 -15.23
N ALA A 134 19.58 -77.58 -13.93
CA ALA A 134 18.73 -78.14 -12.88
C ALA A 134 17.32 -77.50 -12.86
N GLU A 135 17.26 -76.19 -13.10
CA GLU A 135 16.01 -75.44 -13.27
C GLU A 135 15.22 -75.91 -14.48
N LEU A 136 15.89 -76.15 -15.62
CA LEU A 136 15.25 -76.65 -16.83
C LEU A 136 14.66 -78.05 -16.64
N VAL A 137 15.35 -78.95 -15.93
CA VAL A 137 14.84 -80.31 -15.65
C VAL A 137 13.62 -80.27 -14.72
N SER A 138 13.56 -79.31 -13.79
CA SER A 138 12.46 -79.18 -12.83
C SER A 138 11.22 -78.45 -13.38
N HIS A 139 11.31 -77.81 -14.55
CA HIS A 139 10.21 -77.04 -15.16
C HIS A 139 9.89 -77.53 -16.59
N PRO A 140 9.04 -78.58 -16.74
CA PRO A 140 8.66 -79.13 -18.03
C PRO A 140 7.96 -78.16 -18.99
N GLY A 141 7.37 -77.08 -18.45
CA GLY A 141 6.71 -76.03 -19.24
C GLY A 141 7.66 -75.19 -20.11
N ASP A 142 8.96 -75.24 -19.83
CA ASP A 142 10.00 -74.54 -20.60
C ASP A 142 10.64 -75.44 -21.68
N TRP A 143 10.07 -76.62 -21.93
CA TRP A 143 10.54 -77.57 -22.95
C TRP A 143 9.83 -77.31 -24.29
N GLU A 144 10.57 -77.39 -25.38
CA GLU A 144 10.00 -77.42 -26.74
C GLU A 144 9.66 -78.87 -27.10
N HIS A 145 10.64 -79.77 -26.97
CA HIS A 145 10.48 -81.21 -27.19
C HIS A 145 11.36 -82.02 -26.23
N ARG A 146 10.89 -83.21 -25.84
CA ARG A 146 11.69 -84.20 -25.11
C ARG A 146 12.14 -85.29 -26.08
N THR A 147 13.44 -85.52 -26.19
CA THR A 147 14.01 -86.64 -26.95
C THR A 147 14.38 -87.80 -26.02
N LEU A 148 14.68 -88.97 -26.59
CA LEU A 148 15.06 -90.17 -25.82
C LEU A 148 16.34 -89.99 -24.98
N ARG A 149 17.18 -88.99 -25.29
CA ARG A 149 18.48 -88.77 -24.64
C ARG A 149 18.65 -87.36 -24.04
N SER A 150 17.78 -86.40 -24.36
CA SER A 150 17.90 -85.01 -23.88
C SER A 150 16.57 -84.25 -23.92
N ILE A 151 16.56 -83.07 -23.30
CA ILE A 151 15.47 -82.10 -23.37
C ILE A 151 15.91 -80.96 -24.28
N GLN A 152 15.08 -80.58 -25.26
CA GLN A 152 15.26 -79.37 -26.04
C GLN A 152 14.47 -78.24 -25.37
N PRO A 153 15.14 -77.23 -24.76
CA PRO A 153 14.45 -76.10 -24.13
C PRO A 153 13.84 -75.16 -25.17
N SER A 154 12.61 -74.69 -24.93
CA SER A 154 12.05 -73.51 -25.61
C SER A 154 12.50 -72.23 -24.88
N ARG A 155 12.66 -72.29 -23.55
CA ARG A 155 13.19 -71.22 -22.70
C ARG A 155 14.27 -71.77 -21.76
N VAL A 156 15.25 -70.93 -21.44
CA VAL A 156 16.34 -71.27 -20.52
C VAL A 156 16.62 -70.09 -19.59
N LEU A 157 17.00 -70.39 -18.34
CA LEU A 157 17.45 -69.37 -17.40
C LEU A 157 18.73 -68.72 -17.94
N ALA A 158 18.73 -67.40 -18.09
CA ALA A 158 19.84 -66.62 -18.60
C ALA A 158 20.11 -65.41 -17.71
N ARG A 159 21.39 -65.04 -17.60
CA ARG A 159 21.87 -63.82 -16.94
C ARG A 159 21.75 -62.64 -17.90
N GLN A 160 20.90 -61.68 -17.55
CA GLN A 160 20.87 -60.35 -18.12
C GLN A 160 21.77 -59.44 -17.28
N ILE A 161 22.67 -58.71 -17.95
CA ILE A 161 23.52 -57.70 -17.30
C ILE A 161 23.00 -56.35 -17.79
N GLU A 162 22.39 -55.59 -16.89
CA GLU A 162 21.80 -54.30 -17.18
C GLU A 162 22.51 -53.20 -16.37
N ASP A 163 22.56 -52.00 -16.93
CA ASP A 163 23.05 -50.83 -16.22
C ASP A 163 22.01 -50.37 -15.18
N GLU A 164 22.41 -50.32 -13.90
CA GLU A 164 21.59 -49.79 -12.82
C GLU A 164 21.71 -48.27 -12.76
N TRP A 165 20.74 -47.60 -13.37
CA TRP A 165 20.63 -46.13 -13.36
C TRP A 165 20.15 -45.57 -12.02
N ASN A 166 19.36 -46.34 -11.27
CA ASN A 166 18.64 -45.90 -10.07
C ASN A 166 19.45 -45.98 -8.76
N LEU A 167 20.74 -45.62 -8.82
CA LEU A 167 21.56 -45.49 -7.61
C LEU A 167 21.06 -44.35 -6.73
N TYR A 168 21.29 -44.46 -5.42
CA TYR A 168 20.90 -43.42 -4.46
C TYR A 168 21.46 -42.05 -4.85
N GLU A 169 22.73 -42.00 -5.23
CA GLU A 169 23.46 -40.78 -5.59
C GLU A 169 22.97 -40.18 -6.91
N ASN A 170 22.59 -41.03 -7.86
CA ASN A 170 21.98 -40.62 -9.12
C ASN A 170 20.62 -39.96 -8.86
N ARG A 171 19.83 -40.52 -7.94
CA ARG A 171 18.59 -39.87 -7.48
C ARG A 171 18.87 -38.54 -6.79
N VAL A 172 19.90 -38.44 -5.94
CA VAL A 172 20.30 -37.15 -5.33
C VAL A 172 20.54 -36.11 -6.42
N ALA A 173 21.34 -36.43 -7.43
CA ALA A 173 21.65 -35.50 -8.52
C ALA A 173 20.39 -35.06 -9.29
N VAL A 174 19.54 -36.01 -9.69
CA VAL A 174 18.31 -35.71 -10.45
C VAL A 174 17.32 -34.88 -9.62
N ARG A 175 17.11 -35.22 -8.34
CA ARG A 175 16.24 -34.43 -7.45
C ARG A 175 16.82 -33.06 -7.15
N LEU A 176 18.14 -32.92 -7.09
CA LEU A 176 18.78 -31.62 -6.93
C LEU A 176 18.46 -30.70 -8.11
N VAL A 177 18.46 -31.21 -9.35
CA VAL A 177 18.05 -30.43 -10.54
C VAL A 177 16.65 -29.84 -10.35
N ASP A 178 15.67 -30.66 -9.95
CA ASP A 178 14.29 -30.20 -9.69
C ASP A 178 14.25 -29.07 -8.66
N HIS A 179 14.94 -29.27 -7.53
CA HIS A 179 14.97 -28.32 -6.44
C HIS A 179 15.65 -26.99 -6.80
N LEU A 180 16.75 -27.05 -7.56
CA LEU A 180 17.45 -25.85 -8.02
C LEU A 180 16.63 -25.10 -9.08
N LEU A 181 15.96 -25.80 -9.99
CA LEU A 181 15.06 -25.17 -10.97
C LEU A 181 13.90 -24.43 -10.29
N ALA A 182 13.26 -25.05 -9.29
CA ALA A 182 12.21 -24.42 -8.51
C ALA A 182 12.71 -23.19 -7.74
N TYR A 183 13.89 -23.29 -7.12
CA TYR A 183 14.53 -22.17 -6.43
C TYR A 183 14.85 -21.02 -7.40
N LEU A 184 15.49 -21.30 -8.53
CA LEU A 184 15.87 -20.28 -9.52
C LEU A 184 14.66 -19.59 -10.14
N ALA A 185 13.57 -20.33 -10.40
CA ALA A 185 12.34 -19.73 -10.90
C ALA A 185 11.79 -18.69 -9.91
N LYS A 186 11.70 -19.04 -8.62
CA LYS A 186 11.26 -18.10 -7.57
C LYS A 186 12.22 -16.93 -7.39
N ARG A 187 13.53 -17.19 -7.39
CA ARG A 187 14.56 -16.17 -7.20
C ARG A 187 14.59 -15.17 -8.36
N LEU A 188 14.49 -15.64 -9.59
CA LEU A 188 14.41 -14.77 -10.77
C LEU A 188 13.16 -13.91 -10.77
N GLU A 189 12.02 -14.45 -10.33
CA GLU A 189 10.79 -13.68 -10.19
C GLU A 189 10.91 -12.57 -9.16
N GLU A 190 11.54 -12.86 -8.01
CA GLU A 190 11.86 -11.83 -7.01
C GLU A 190 12.77 -10.73 -7.60
N LEU A 191 13.84 -11.10 -8.31
CA LEU A 191 14.74 -10.12 -8.93
C LEU A 191 14.05 -9.28 -10.02
N ARG A 192 13.12 -9.86 -10.79
CA ARG A 192 12.29 -9.11 -11.75
C ARG A 192 11.41 -8.08 -11.06
N LYS A 193 10.75 -8.44 -9.95
CA LYS A 193 9.99 -7.47 -9.15
C LYS A 193 10.87 -6.35 -8.60
N ILE A 194 12.07 -6.69 -8.11
CA ILE A 194 13.04 -5.70 -7.66
C ILE A 194 13.43 -4.77 -8.82
N LYS A 195 13.65 -5.33 -10.02
CA LYS A 195 13.92 -4.56 -11.23
C LYS A 195 12.76 -3.63 -11.56
N GLU A 196 11.52 -4.11 -11.55
CA GLU A 196 10.33 -3.28 -11.78
C GLU A 196 10.21 -2.13 -10.77
N ILE A 197 10.52 -2.38 -9.49
CA ILE A 197 10.53 -1.34 -8.45
C ILE A 197 11.63 -0.30 -8.73
N LEU A 198 12.83 -0.75 -9.12
CA LEU A 198 13.95 0.14 -9.45
C LEU A 198 13.69 0.92 -10.76
N ASP A 199 13.11 0.29 -11.76
CA ASP A 199 12.72 0.92 -13.03
C ASP A 199 11.63 1.96 -12.77
N ALA A 200 10.59 1.63 -11.99
CA ALA A 200 9.61 2.62 -11.53
C ALA A 200 10.27 3.74 -10.71
N SER A 201 11.34 3.43 -9.97
CA SER A 201 12.12 4.42 -9.23
C SER A 201 12.99 5.31 -10.12
N ARG A 202 13.46 4.78 -11.26
CA ARG A 202 14.25 5.49 -12.27
C ARG A 202 13.37 6.32 -13.19
N ASP A 203 12.18 5.82 -13.50
CA ASP A 203 11.11 6.61 -14.06
C ASP A 203 10.87 7.82 -13.17
N TYR A 204 10.97 7.74 -11.83
CA TYR A 204 10.99 8.96 -11.00
C TYR A 204 12.15 9.90 -11.30
N GLY A 205 13.33 9.46 -11.70
CA GLY A 205 14.43 10.34 -12.15
C GLY A 205 14.10 11.15 -13.41
N GLU A 206 13.33 10.58 -14.34
CA GLU A 206 12.82 11.28 -15.53
C GLU A 206 11.52 12.05 -15.24
N GLU A 207 10.60 11.47 -14.47
CA GLU A 207 9.41 12.12 -13.92
C GLU A 207 9.79 13.27 -12.98
N ILE A 208 10.96 13.29 -12.33
CA ILE A 208 11.49 14.42 -11.56
C ILE A 208 11.58 15.67 -12.45
N ARG A 209 11.83 15.50 -13.77
CA ARG A 209 11.81 16.60 -14.73
C ARG A 209 10.39 16.98 -15.19
N ALA A 210 9.42 16.08 -15.03
CA ALA A 210 8.00 16.26 -15.38
C ALA A 210 7.07 16.48 -14.17
N THR A 211 7.64 16.57 -12.96
CA THR A 211 6.95 16.74 -11.67
C THR A 211 7.44 18.02 -11.01
N SER A 212 6.67 18.53 -10.06
CA SER A 212 7.08 19.76 -9.36
C SER A 212 8.42 19.57 -8.65
N PHE A 213 9.30 20.58 -8.70
CA PHE A 213 10.62 20.50 -8.05
C PHE A 213 10.52 20.20 -6.54
N ARG A 214 9.39 20.55 -5.91
CA ARG A 214 9.12 20.33 -4.48
C ARG A 214 8.87 18.86 -4.18
N ARG A 215 7.98 18.22 -4.94
CA ARG A 215 7.77 16.78 -4.89
C ARG A 215 9.07 16.04 -5.20
N ALA A 216 9.79 16.46 -6.24
CA ALA A 216 11.09 15.91 -6.57
C ALA A 216 12.09 15.97 -5.39
N HIS A 217 12.15 17.10 -4.67
CA HIS A 217 13.01 17.25 -3.50
C HIS A 217 12.62 16.28 -2.37
N ARG A 218 11.33 16.19 -1.99
CA ARG A 218 10.86 15.28 -0.93
C ARG A 218 11.13 13.81 -1.27
N ILE A 219 10.87 13.42 -2.52
CA ILE A 219 11.17 12.08 -3.03
C ILE A 219 12.67 11.80 -2.98
N SER A 220 13.49 12.76 -3.41
CA SER A 220 14.96 12.64 -3.39
C SER A 220 15.49 12.49 -1.96
N GLU A 221 14.96 13.25 -1.00
CA GLU A 221 15.34 13.15 0.41
C GLU A 221 15.08 11.74 0.97
N LEU A 222 13.89 11.18 0.68
CA LEU A 222 13.51 9.82 1.08
C LEU A 222 14.40 8.72 0.49
N TRP A 223 15.01 8.96 -0.68
CA TRP A 223 15.75 7.94 -1.45
C TRP A 223 17.25 8.19 -1.61
N SER A 224 17.77 9.33 -1.15
CA SER A 224 19.20 9.65 -1.18
C SER A 224 20.09 8.58 -0.54
N THR A 225 19.52 7.73 0.32
CA THR A 225 20.18 6.61 1.00
C THR A 225 19.95 5.23 0.37
N THR A 226 19.10 5.10 -0.66
CA THR A 226 18.58 3.80 -1.13
C THR A 226 18.97 3.43 -2.57
N LEU A 227 19.18 4.41 -3.46
CA LEU A 227 19.54 4.18 -4.88
C LEU A 227 21.03 4.44 -5.14
N GLU A 228 21.88 3.48 -4.82
CA GLU A 228 23.23 3.46 -5.38
C GLU A 228 23.17 2.89 -6.81
N SER A 229 23.67 3.61 -7.82
CA SER A 229 23.72 3.16 -9.23
C SER A 229 24.39 1.78 -9.39
N LYS A 230 25.30 1.42 -8.49
CA LYS A 230 25.92 0.10 -8.41
C LYS A 230 24.92 -1.05 -8.21
N THR A 231 23.77 -0.77 -7.60
CA THR A 231 22.74 -1.78 -7.29
C THR A 231 22.09 -2.34 -8.55
N GLU A 232 21.81 -1.49 -9.55
CA GLU A 232 21.19 -1.90 -10.82
C GLU A 232 22.15 -2.77 -11.65
N GLU A 233 23.42 -2.36 -11.72
CA GLU A 233 24.46 -3.16 -12.37
C GLU A 233 24.66 -4.52 -11.69
N GLU A 234 24.63 -4.56 -10.36
CA GLU A 234 24.70 -5.78 -9.56
C GLU A 234 23.47 -6.67 -9.78
N LEU A 235 22.27 -6.08 -9.84
CA LEU A 235 21.02 -6.78 -10.11
C LEU A 235 21.04 -7.46 -11.48
N ASP A 236 21.32 -6.69 -12.54
CA ASP A 236 21.37 -7.18 -13.92
C ASP A 236 22.45 -8.27 -14.08
N ARG A 237 23.60 -8.09 -13.43
CA ARG A 237 24.66 -9.11 -13.40
C ARG A 237 24.19 -10.38 -12.72
N THR A 238 23.45 -10.27 -11.62
CA THR A 238 22.90 -11.42 -10.88
C THR A 238 21.82 -12.13 -11.69
N MET A 239 20.85 -11.38 -12.24
CA MET A 239 19.81 -11.92 -13.12
C MET A 239 20.41 -12.70 -14.29
N ARG A 240 21.34 -12.10 -15.04
CA ARG A 240 22.01 -12.80 -16.17
C ARG A 240 22.68 -14.10 -15.76
N ARG A 241 23.37 -14.11 -14.60
CA ARG A 241 24.01 -15.32 -14.07
C ARG A 241 23.00 -16.40 -13.72
N LEU A 242 21.89 -16.03 -13.09
CA LEU A 242 20.85 -16.98 -12.69
C LEU A 242 20.05 -17.50 -13.90
N GLU A 243 19.79 -16.67 -14.91
CA GLU A 243 19.16 -17.09 -16.17
C GLU A 243 20.03 -18.09 -16.92
N LEU A 244 21.35 -17.87 -16.98
CA LEU A 244 22.29 -18.83 -17.55
C LEU A 244 22.26 -20.15 -16.76
N ALA A 245 22.35 -20.10 -15.44
CA ALA A 245 22.26 -21.30 -14.60
C ALA A 245 20.92 -22.04 -14.77
N GLN A 246 19.81 -21.32 -14.93
CA GLN A 246 18.49 -21.91 -15.17
C GLN A 246 18.45 -22.62 -16.53
N ARG A 247 18.95 -21.99 -17.60
CA ARG A 247 19.05 -22.61 -18.93
C ARG A 247 19.90 -23.87 -18.88
N ASP A 248 21.07 -23.80 -18.25
CA ASP A 248 21.98 -24.92 -18.08
C ASP A 248 21.31 -26.08 -17.32
N LEU A 249 20.58 -25.81 -16.24
CA LEU A 249 19.81 -26.83 -15.53
C LEU A 249 18.65 -27.40 -16.37
N GLN A 250 17.98 -26.58 -17.17
CA GLN A 250 16.92 -27.05 -18.07
C GLN A 250 17.47 -28.01 -19.13
N THR A 251 18.70 -27.81 -19.62
CA THR A 251 19.32 -28.80 -20.53
C THR A 251 19.50 -30.17 -19.88
N LEU A 252 19.68 -30.22 -18.55
CA LEU A 252 19.86 -31.48 -17.82
C LEU A 252 18.59 -32.33 -17.80
N LEU A 253 17.42 -31.75 -18.03
CA LEU A 253 16.16 -32.50 -18.14
C LEU A 253 16.16 -33.49 -19.32
N GLY A 254 16.99 -33.24 -20.34
CA GLY A 254 17.17 -34.12 -21.51
C GLY A 254 18.31 -35.13 -21.35
N THR A 255 19.02 -35.15 -20.23
CA THR A 255 20.19 -36.03 -20.07
C THR A 255 19.81 -37.49 -19.81
N PRO A 256 20.67 -38.46 -20.18
CA PRO A 256 20.39 -39.88 -19.97
C PRO A 256 20.04 -40.21 -18.52
N LEU A 257 20.75 -39.64 -17.54
CA LEU A 257 20.46 -39.87 -16.13
C LEU A 257 19.04 -39.44 -15.74
N TYR A 258 18.62 -38.26 -16.19
CA TYR A 258 17.33 -37.69 -15.85
C TYR A 258 16.16 -38.49 -16.46
N LEU A 259 16.36 -39.03 -17.67
CA LEU A 259 15.36 -39.83 -18.37
C LEU A 259 15.16 -41.23 -17.76
N HIS A 260 16.23 -41.84 -17.21
CA HIS A 260 16.19 -43.22 -16.71
C HIS A 260 15.90 -43.33 -15.20
N VAL A 261 16.14 -42.28 -14.41
CA VAL A 261 15.86 -42.30 -12.97
C VAL A 261 14.35 -42.08 -12.70
N PRO A 262 13.70 -42.90 -11.85
CA PRO A 262 12.28 -42.74 -11.53
C PRO A 262 11.95 -41.37 -10.92
N ARG A 263 10.97 -40.66 -11.51
CA ARG A 263 10.52 -39.32 -11.06
C ARG A 263 9.87 -39.28 -9.67
N ARG A 264 9.51 -40.43 -9.08
CA ARG A 264 8.86 -40.50 -7.76
C ARG A 264 9.80 -40.89 -6.62
N GLY A 265 11.09 -41.08 -6.90
CA GLY A 265 12.06 -41.44 -5.87
C GLY A 265 12.39 -40.26 -4.94
N THR A 266 11.85 -40.26 -3.73
CA THR A 266 12.14 -39.22 -2.73
C THR A 266 13.54 -39.37 -2.13
N VAL A 267 14.22 -38.26 -1.83
CA VAL A 267 15.53 -38.26 -1.17
C VAL A 267 15.39 -37.49 0.13
N ALA A 268 15.86 -38.07 1.24
CA ALA A 268 15.85 -37.39 2.52
C ALA A 268 16.73 -36.13 2.50
N LEU A 269 16.32 -35.07 3.21
CA LEU A 269 17.07 -33.81 3.28
C LEU A 269 18.51 -34.05 3.80
N ALA A 270 18.64 -34.89 4.84
CA ALA A 270 19.94 -35.34 5.32
C ALA A 270 20.47 -36.47 4.43
N LEU A 271 21.57 -36.19 3.72
CA LEU A 271 22.23 -37.17 2.86
C LEU A 271 22.97 -38.24 3.66
N LYS A 272 22.84 -39.51 3.25
CA LYS A 272 23.64 -40.61 3.77
C LYS A 272 25.07 -40.51 3.20
N PRO A 273 26.13 -40.60 4.03
CA PRO A 273 27.50 -40.58 3.54
C PRO A 273 27.84 -41.93 2.89
N THR A 274 27.73 -42.01 1.57
CA THR A 274 28.11 -43.20 0.80
C THR A 274 29.50 -43.05 0.18
N ASN A 275 30.13 -44.17 -0.20
CA ASN A 275 31.46 -44.14 -0.81
C ASN A 275 31.51 -43.27 -2.08
N ILE A 276 30.43 -43.26 -2.88
CA ILE A 276 30.36 -42.43 -4.10
C ILE A 276 30.29 -40.94 -3.74
N LEU A 277 29.41 -40.54 -2.81
CA LEU A 277 29.29 -39.13 -2.39
C LEU A 277 30.54 -38.61 -1.66
N VAL A 278 31.31 -39.48 -1.02
CA VAL A 278 32.50 -39.09 -0.25
C VAL A 278 33.75 -39.07 -1.13
N ASN A 279 33.95 -40.09 -1.99
CA ASN A 279 35.23 -40.28 -2.68
C ASN A 279 35.24 -39.75 -4.12
N ASP A 280 34.11 -39.78 -4.84
CA ASP A 280 34.07 -39.27 -6.21
C ASP A 280 34.10 -37.72 -6.22
N PRO A 281 35.04 -37.08 -6.94
CA PRO A 281 35.18 -35.64 -6.94
C PRO A 281 33.92 -34.88 -7.36
N ASN A 282 33.16 -35.39 -8.33
CA ASN A 282 31.98 -34.69 -8.85
C ASN A 282 30.78 -34.92 -7.92
N TYR A 283 30.54 -36.15 -7.48
CA TYR A 283 29.44 -36.43 -6.54
C TYR A 283 29.65 -35.76 -5.18
N ARG A 284 30.89 -35.60 -4.72
CA ARG A 284 31.18 -34.82 -3.51
C ARG A 284 30.71 -33.36 -3.63
N LYS A 285 30.90 -32.74 -4.79
CA LYS A 285 30.44 -31.36 -5.06
C LYS A 285 28.92 -31.29 -5.24
N VAL A 286 28.30 -32.31 -5.84
CA VAL A 286 26.83 -32.44 -5.88
C VAL A 286 26.26 -32.56 -4.46
N ALA A 287 26.87 -33.36 -3.60
CA ALA A 287 26.45 -33.48 -2.19
C ALA A 287 26.65 -32.17 -1.41
N ALA A 288 27.71 -31.40 -1.70
CA ALA A 288 27.91 -30.07 -1.12
C ALA A 288 26.81 -29.10 -1.56
N LEU A 289 26.47 -29.09 -2.85
CA LEU A 289 25.40 -28.25 -3.40
C LEU A 289 24.02 -28.63 -2.85
N TRP A 290 23.74 -29.92 -2.67
CA TRP A 290 22.53 -30.38 -1.98
C TRP A 290 22.45 -29.82 -0.56
N ARG A 291 23.53 -29.93 0.22
CA ARG A 291 23.56 -29.38 1.60
C ARG A 291 23.39 -27.86 1.60
N ALA A 292 23.96 -27.15 0.63
CA ALA A 292 23.76 -25.72 0.47
C ALA A 292 22.29 -25.39 0.15
N TRP A 293 21.66 -26.14 -0.75
CA TRP A 293 20.23 -26.01 -1.02
C TRP A 293 19.40 -26.29 0.24
N VAL A 294 19.66 -27.36 0.99
CA VAL A 294 18.96 -27.63 2.25
C VAL A 294 19.12 -26.49 3.26
N LYS A 295 20.30 -25.88 3.34
CA LYS A 295 20.59 -24.79 4.28
C LYS A 295 19.95 -23.46 3.89
N PHE A 296 19.96 -23.11 2.61
CA PHE A 296 19.64 -21.75 2.15
C PHE A 296 18.40 -21.65 1.24
N GLY A 297 18.05 -22.71 0.52
CA GLY A 297 16.97 -22.72 -0.48
C GLY A 297 15.77 -23.58 -0.11
N HIS A 298 15.93 -24.55 0.79
CA HIS A 298 14.84 -25.40 1.25
C HIS A 298 13.97 -24.62 2.25
N LYS A 299 12.74 -24.33 1.83
CA LYS A 299 11.70 -23.87 2.75
C LYS A 299 10.97 -25.08 3.30
N HIS A 300 10.88 -25.18 4.63
CA HIS A 300 10.05 -26.19 5.26
C HIS A 300 8.60 -26.03 4.80
N HIS A 301 7.92 -27.14 4.51
CA HIS A 301 6.48 -27.11 4.33
C HIS A 301 5.85 -26.63 5.64
N GLU A 302 5.32 -25.41 5.61
CA GLU A 302 4.55 -24.90 6.73
C GLU A 302 3.29 -25.75 6.90
N THR A 303 3.01 -26.11 8.14
CA THR A 303 1.69 -26.60 8.52
C THR A 303 0.64 -25.51 8.29
N ILE A 304 -0.63 -25.90 8.17
CA ILE A 304 -1.75 -24.95 8.04
C ILE A 304 -1.74 -23.92 9.19
N ALA A 305 -1.46 -24.38 10.42
CA ALA A 305 -1.38 -23.51 11.60
C ALA A 305 -0.20 -22.51 11.53
N GLN A 306 0.98 -22.95 11.08
CA GLN A 306 2.13 -22.05 10.91
C GLN A 306 1.90 -21.00 9.84
N ARG A 307 1.28 -21.39 8.70
CA ARG A 307 0.90 -20.46 7.64
C ARG A 307 -0.12 -19.45 8.12
N ALA A 308 -1.16 -19.90 8.83
CA ALA A 308 -2.17 -19.02 9.41
C ALA A 308 -1.55 -18.02 10.39
N ALA A 309 -0.66 -18.48 11.28
CA ALA A 309 0.06 -17.61 12.22
C ALA A 309 0.98 -16.60 11.50
N ARG A 310 1.66 -17.00 10.42
CA ARG A 310 2.46 -16.09 9.59
C ARG A 310 1.57 -15.02 8.96
N ARG A 311 0.46 -15.42 8.34
CA ARG A 311 -0.51 -14.50 7.74
C ARG A 311 -1.05 -13.51 8.77
N GLN A 312 -1.38 -13.93 9.99
CA GLN A 312 -1.78 -12.99 11.06
C GLN A 312 -0.71 -11.93 11.36
N ARG A 313 0.57 -12.32 11.40
CA ARG A 313 1.67 -11.38 11.64
C ARG A 313 1.83 -10.39 10.50
N GLU A 314 1.78 -10.86 9.25
CA GLU A 314 1.87 -10.02 8.05
C GLU A 314 0.69 -9.03 7.98
N ALA A 315 -0.51 -9.52 8.28
CA ALA A 315 -1.74 -8.74 8.42
C ALA A 315 -1.61 -7.61 9.46
N ALA A 316 -1.15 -7.95 10.66
CA ALA A 316 -0.96 -6.98 11.75
C ALA A 316 0.14 -5.95 11.42
N ALA A 317 1.19 -6.38 10.71
CA ALA A 317 2.21 -5.46 10.21
C ALA A 317 1.64 -4.49 9.16
N TRP A 318 0.73 -4.96 8.29
CA TRP A 318 0.02 -4.09 7.35
C TRP A 318 -0.84 -3.04 8.06
N ASP A 319 -1.58 -3.43 9.11
CA ASP A 319 -2.36 -2.48 9.90
C ASP A 319 -1.47 -1.36 10.47
N ARG A 320 -0.31 -1.72 11.02
CA ARG A 320 0.68 -0.76 11.54
C ARG A 320 1.27 0.13 10.45
N PHE A 321 1.50 -0.41 9.26
CA PHE A 321 2.00 0.35 8.12
C PHE A 321 1.00 1.40 7.63
N VAL A 322 -0.30 1.09 7.63
CA VAL A 322 -1.33 2.09 7.30
C VAL A 322 -1.36 3.21 8.33
N LEU A 323 -1.27 2.89 9.63
CA LEU A 323 -1.13 3.92 10.67
C LEU A 323 0.14 4.76 10.49
N HIS A 324 1.26 4.12 10.09
CA HIS A 324 2.52 4.80 9.79
C HIS A 324 2.35 5.84 8.68
N LEU A 325 1.71 5.47 7.57
CA LEU A 325 1.39 6.39 6.48
C LEU A 325 0.50 7.55 6.93
N VAL A 326 -0.50 7.29 7.78
CA VAL A 326 -1.39 8.33 8.31
C VAL A 326 -0.61 9.35 9.15
N VAL A 327 0.23 8.89 10.07
CA VAL A 327 1.06 9.78 10.92
C VAL A 327 2.02 10.60 10.07
N ARG A 328 2.73 9.96 9.13
CA ARG A 328 3.63 10.64 8.18
C ARG A 328 2.88 11.66 7.33
N GLY A 329 1.69 11.33 6.86
CA GLY A 329 0.84 12.25 6.11
C GLY A 329 0.46 13.50 6.91
N PHE A 330 0.04 13.34 8.17
CA PHE A 330 -0.25 14.49 9.05
C PHE A 330 1.00 15.34 9.33
N GLN A 331 2.15 14.72 9.55
CA GLN A 331 3.41 15.43 9.74
C GLN A 331 3.82 16.20 8.48
N ALA A 332 3.72 15.61 7.30
CA ALA A 332 3.99 16.26 6.02
C ALA A 332 3.06 17.47 5.78
N LEU A 333 1.83 17.39 6.28
CA LEU A 333 0.88 18.51 6.28
C LEU A 333 1.12 19.52 7.41
N GLY A 334 2.13 19.35 8.26
CA GLY A 334 2.50 20.29 9.33
C GLY A 334 1.58 20.27 10.56
N TRP A 335 0.93 19.14 10.84
CA TRP A 335 0.16 18.96 12.07
C TRP A 335 1.06 18.58 13.25
N SER A 336 0.73 19.11 14.43
CA SER A 336 1.37 18.74 15.69
C SER A 336 0.48 17.80 16.48
N ALA A 337 1.08 16.86 17.21
CA ALA A 337 0.36 15.84 17.96
C ALA A 337 0.63 15.93 19.48
N ALA A 338 -0.41 15.72 20.26
CA ALA A 338 -0.34 15.50 21.70
C ALA A 338 -0.96 14.13 22.04
N VAL A 339 -0.29 13.35 22.91
CA VAL A 339 -0.78 12.03 23.31
C VAL A 339 -2.04 12.17 24.17
N ARG A 340 -3.12 11.45 23.84
CA ARG A 340 -4.35 11.40 24.64
C ARG A 340 -4.96 9.99 24.66
N GLY A 341 -4.84 9.31 25.80
CA GLY A 341 -5.33 7.94 25.95
C GLY A 341 -4.64 6.98 24.98
N LYS A 342 -5.43 6.29 24.15
CA LYS A 342 -4.95 5.34 23.12
C LYS A 342 -4.74 5.97 21.73
N GLY A 343 -4.74 7.30 21.63
CA GLY A 343 -4.59 8.02 20.37
C GLY A 343 -3.87 9.35 20.52
N TRP A 344 -3.99 10.19 19.50
CA TRP A 344 -3.34 11.51 19.42
C TRP A 344 -4.35 12.58 19.06
N ASP A 345 -4.37 13.65 19.85
CA ASP A 345 -5.06 14.89 19.47
C ASP A 345 -4.09 15.72 18.63
N LEU A 346 -4.56 16.11 17.44
CA LEU A 346 -3.79 16.87 16.47
C LEU A 346 -4.31 18.30 16.37
N SER A 347 -3.38 19.24 16.27
CA SER A 347 -3.68 20.67 16.13
C SER A 347 -2.82 21.32 15.06
N LYS A 348 -3.41 22.27 14.35
CA LYS A 348 -2.73 23.14 13.38
C LYS A 348 -3.45 24.49 13.33
N SER A 349 -2.70 25.60 13.33
CA SER A 349 -3.28 26.94 13.27
C SER A 349 -4.20 27.11 12.05
N GLY A 350 -5.39 27.65 12.25
CA GLY A 350 -6.41 27.82 11.20
C GLY A 350 -7.20 26.56 10.86
N TRP A 351 -7.07 25.51 11.66
CA TRP A 351 -7.82 24.27 11.55
C TRP A 351 -8.45 23.92 12.90
N SER A 352 -9.65 23.34 12.86
CA SER A 352 -10.23 22.70 14.04
C SER A 352 -9.39 21.48 14.43
N PRO A 353 -9.23 21.19 15.73
CA PRO A 353 -8.46 20.03 16.17
C PRO A 353 -9.13 18.74 15.68
N VAL A 354 -8.30 17.74 15.36
CA VAL A 354 -8.77 16.40 14.99
C VAL A 354 -8.10 15.36 15.86
N ARG A 355 -8.66 14.16 15.92
CA ARG A 355 -8.11 13.06 16.70
C ARG A 355 -7.81 11.87 15.79
N VAL A 356 -6.66 11.24 16.02
CA VAL A 356 -6.25 9.96 15.40
C VAL A 356 -6.27 8.88 16.46
N GLN A 357 -6.92 7.76 16.18
CA GLN A 357 -6.94 6.62 17.10
C GLN A 357 -6.84 5.30 16.31
N ALA A 358 -5.96 4.42 16.75
CA ALA A 358 -5.99 3.02 16.33
C ALA A 358 -7.05 2.29 17.14
N GLU A 359 -8.01 1.68 16.46
CA GLU A 359 -9.10 0.93 17.06
C GLU A 359 -8.78 -0.57 17.14
N ALA A 360 -9.75 -1.35 17.63
CA ALA A 360 -9.70 -2.79 17.52
C ALA A 360 -9.59 -3.21 16.04
N HIS A 361 -9.09 -4.41 15.79
CA HIS A 361 -9.01 -4.98 14.46
C HIS A 361 -8.18 -4.16 13.46
N GLY A 362 -7.25 -3.32 13.94
CA GLY A 362 -6.31 -2.56 13.10
C GLY A 362 -6.91 -1.38 12.33
N LEU A 363 -8.16 -1.01 12.59
CA LEU A 363 -8.79 0.14 11.94
C LEU A 363 -8.19 1.45 12.47
N VAL A 364 -7.98 2.42 11.59
CA VAL A 364 -7.51 3.76 11.98
C VAL A 364 -8.68 4.74 11.85
N GLN A 365 -9.14 5.26 12.98
CA GLN A 365 -10.22 6.25 13.03
C GLN A 365 -9.63 7.65 13.15
N LEU A 366 -10.11 8.54 12.29
CA LEU A 366 -9.89 9.97 12.36
C LEU A 366 -11.21 10.66 12.71
N SER A 367 -11.19 11.54 13.70
CA SER A 367 -12.40 12.24 14.19
C SER A 367 -12.21 13.75 14.18
N GLY A 368 -13.12 14.45 13.50
CA GLY A 368 -13.32 15.90 13.54
C GLY A 368 -14.83 16.19 13.55
N GLU A 369 -15.29 17.15 12.73
CA GLU A 369 -16.72 17.32 12.44
C GLU A 369 -17.31 16.15 11.64
N ARG A 370 -16.43 15.41 10.95
CA ARG A 370 -16.74 14.16 10.25
C ARG A 370 -15.77 13.08 10.73
N THR A 371 -16.18 11.83 10.60
CA THR A 371 -15.33 10.68 10.91
C THR A 371 -14.82 10.04 9.61
N LEU A 372 -13.53 9.73 9.56
CA LEU A 372 -12.92 8.90 8.50
C LEU A 372 -12.35 7.64 9.12
N ARG A 373 -12.67 6.49 8.55
CA ARG A 373 -12.13 5.19 8.93
C ARG A 373 -11.27 4.64 7.81
N LEU A 374 -9.98 4.43 8.09
CA LEU A 374 -9.10 3.70 7.20
C LEU A 374 -9.10 2.24 7.62
N GLN A 375 -9.55 1.37 6.72
CA GLN A 375 -9.56 -0.08 6.88
C GLN A 375 -8.37 -0.68 6.12
N PRO A 376 -7.29 -1.11 6.81
CA PRO A 376 -6.20 -1.81 6.15
C PRO A 376 -6.67 -3.14 5.60
N LEU A 377 -6.34 -3.44 4.35
CA LEU A 377 -6.61 -4.71 3.69
C LEU A 377 -5.29 -5.31 3.20
N CYS A 378 -4.81 -6.37 3.86
CA CYS A 378 -3.59 -7.07 3.48
C CYS A 378 -3.86 -8.00 2.28
N ALA A 379 -4.28 -7.41 1.17
CA ALA A 379 -4.59 -8.09 -0.08
C ALA A 379 -4.08 -7.27 -1.27
N ASP A 380 -3.57 -7.98 -2.27
CA ASP A 380 -3.31 -7.44 -3.59
C ASP A 380 -4.56 -7.64 -4.45
N LEU A 381 -5.16 -6.51 -4.88
CA LEU A 381 -6.40 -6.49 -5.67
C LEU A 381 -6.16 -6.33 -7.17
N THR A 382 -4.90 -6.33 -7.63
CA THR A 382 -4.56 -6.06 -9.05
C THR A 382 -5.19 -7.05 -10.02
N THR A 383 -5.36 -8.31 -9.63
CA THR A 383 -5.99 -9.36 -10.44
C THR A 383 -7.40 -9.72 -10.00
N ALA A 384 -8.02 -8.92 -9.11
CA ALA A 384 -9.38 -9.17 -8.63
C ALA A 384 -10.41 -8.80 -9.71
N ASP A 385 -11.59 -9.44 -9.66
CA ASP A 385 -12.70 -9.06 -10.53
C ASP A 385 -13.16 -7.62 -10.21
N VAL A 386 -13.15 -6.76 -11.23
CA VAL A 386 -13.38 -5.32 -11.07
C VAL A 386 -14.82 -5.02 -10.65
N ALA A 387 -15.80 -5.74 -11.18
CA ALA A 387 -17.22 -5.51 -10.91
C ALA A 387 -17.59 -5.98 -9.49
N ALA A 388 -17.11 -7.15 -9.10
CA ALA A 388 -17.27 -7.68 -7.75
C ALA A 388 -16.55 -6.80 -6.71
N THR A 389 -15.36 -6.31 -7.03
CA THR A 389 -14.62 -5.37 -6.17
C THR A 389 -15.41 -4.09 -5.96
N LEU A 390 -15.97 -3.51 -7.02
CA LEU A 390 -16.81 -2.32 -6.92
C LEU A 390 -18.03 -2.57 -6.02
N THR A 391 -18.73 -3.69 -6.22
CA THR A 391 -19.90 -4.09 -5.43
C THR A 391 -19.57 -4.21 -3.93
N GLN A 392 -18.42 -4.83 -3.60
CA GLN A 392 -17.98 -4.96 -2.22
C GLN A 392 -17.59 -3.63 -1.59
N VAL A 393 -17.02 -2.70 -2.35
CA VAL A 393 -16.73 -1.34 -1.85
C VAL A 393 -18.02 -0.56 -1.61
N GLU A 394 -19.00 -0.65 -2.52
CA GLU A 394 -20.31 0.00 -2.38
C GLU A 394 -21.08 -0.49 -1.14
N ALA A 395 -20.94 -1.76 -0.79
CA ALA A 395 -21.55 -2.34 0.41
C ALA A 395 -21.01 -1.73 1.73
N LEU A 396 -19.88 -1.00 1.69
CA LEU A 396 -19.32 -0.31 2.86
C LEU A 396 -19.85 1.13 3.01
N ASP A 397 -20.72 1.59 2.12
CA ASP A 397 -21.39 2.88 2.25
C ASP A 397 -22.45 2.80 3.36
N ASP A 398 -22.14 3.32 4.55
CA ASP A 398 -23.07 3.33 5.69
C ASP A 398 -23.79 4.68 5.90
N GLY A 399 -23.41 5.70 5.13
CA GLY A 399 -23.94 7.07 5.18
C GLY A 399 -23.56 7.87 6.43
N ARG A 400 -22.80 7.30 7.36
CA ARG A 400 -22.39 7.94 8.62
C ARG A 400 -20.93 8.34 8.59
N ASP A 401 -20.08 7.37 8.25
CA ASP A 401 -18.64 7.52 8.27
C ASP A 401 -18.08 7.43 6.85
N GLU A 402 -16.98 8.13 6.64
CA GLU A 402 -16.23 7.99 5.40
C GLU A 402 -15.27 6.82 5.53
N VAL A 403 -15.18 5.97 4.50
CA VAL A 403 -14.38 4.74 4.56
C VAL A 403 -13.31 4.75 3.48
N VAL A 404 -12.08 4.41 3.85
CA VAL A 404 -10.98 4.20 2.91
C VAL A 404 -10.43 2.80 3.12
N VAL A 405 -10.58 1.94 2.12
CA VAL A 405 -10.00 0.59 2.12
C VAL A 405 -8.58 0.69 1.57
N VAL A 406 -7.60 0.51 2.45
CA VAL A 406 -6.17 0.66 2.14
C VAL A 406 -5.57 -0.69 1.79
N HIS A 407 -5.32 -0.95 0.51
CA HIS A 407 -4.88 -2.25 0.03
C HIS A 407 -3.45 -2.24 -0.54
N VAL A 408 -2.87 -3.42 -0.69
CA VAL A 408 -1.51 -3.60 -1.20
C VAL A 408 -1.49 -3.46 -2.72
N GLY A 409 -0.46 -2.81 -3.25
CA GLY A 409 -0.13 -2.83 -4.67
C GLY A 409 -0.49 -1.54 -5.40
N ARG A 410 -0.94 -1.70 -6.66
CA ARG A 410 -1.24 -0.59 -7.57
C ARG A 410 -2.73 -0.24 -7.57
N PRO A 411 -3.12 0.99 -7.96
CA PRO A 411 -4.52 1.38 -8.07
C PRO A 411 -5.35 0.39 -8.88
N VAL A 412 -6.47 -0.07 -8.32
CA VAL A 412 -7.41 -0.93 -9.04
C VAL A 412 -8.11 -0.11 -10.12
N ALA A 413 -8.16 -0.65 -11.34
CA ALA A 413 -8.84 -0.01 -12.45
C ALA A 413 -10.37 -0.17 -12.32
N LEU A 414 -10.99 0.61 -11.43
CA LEU A 414 -12.46 0.66 -11.33
C LEU A 414 -13.06 1.54 -12.43
N VAL A 415 -14.32 1.25 -12.77
CA VAL A 415 -15.14 2.12 -13.64
C VAL A 415 -15.42 3.44 -12.94
N ASP A 416 -15.81 3.39 -11.66
CA ASP A 416 -15.96 4.58 -10.81
C ASP A 416 -14.59 5.13 -10.39
N ALA A 417 -14.20 6.25 -11.01
CA ALA A 417 -12.92 6.89 -10.75
C ALA A 417 -12.83 7.57 -9.38
N ASP A 418 -13.95 7.94 -8.76
CA ASP A 418 -13.93 8.56 -7.42
C ASP A 418 -13.57 7.51 -6.38
N ARG A 419 -14.20 6.33 -6.47
CA ARG A 419 -13.85 5.18 -5.64
C ARG A 419 -12.45 4.65 -5.90
N ALA A 420 -11.92 4.77 -7.12
CA ALA A 420 -10.57 4.32 -7.44
C ALA A 420 -9.45 5.22 -6.89
N SER A 421 -9.73 6.49 -6.64
CA SER A 421 -8.69 7.51 -6.51
C SER A 421 -8.62 8.23 -5.15
N GLY A 422 -9.71 8.21 -4.39
CA GLY A 422 -9.78 8.87 -3.09
C GLY A 422 -9.73 10.41 -3.17
N TRP A 423 -10.04 10.99 -4.34
CA TRP A 423 -10.18 12.44 -4.52
C TRP A 423 -11.55 12.97 -4.12
N SER A 424 -12.59 12.14 -4.26
CA SER A 424 -13.94 12.43 -3.80
C SER A 424 -14.44 11.25 -2.99
N ILE A 425 -14.60 11.48 -1.69
CA ILE A 425 -15.08 10.46 -0.75
C ILE A 425 -16.58 10.68 -0.54
N GLY A 426 -17.00 11.87 -0.07
CA GLY A 426 -18.41 12.29 -0.08
C GLY A 426 -19.37 11.27 0.56
N GLN A 427 -19.07 10.84 1.80
CA GLN A 427 -19.81 9.77 2.52
C GLN A 427 -19.82 8.38 1.84
N ARG A 428 -18.91 8.13 0.90
CA ARG A 428 -18.74 6.83 0.24
C ARG A 428 -17.45 6.14 0.68
N ALA A 429 -17.40 4.83 0.50
CA ALA A 429 -16.19 4.05 0.60
C ALA A 429 -15.32 4.19 -0.67
N VAL A 430 -14.01 4.34 -0.49
CA VAL A 430 -13.04 4.44 -1.60
C VAL A 430 -11.87 3.47 -1.39
N LEU A 431 -11.20 3.09 -2.47
CA LEU A 431 -9.96 2.33 -2.45
C LEU A 431 -8.76 3.25 -2.39
N PHE A 432 -7.75 2.84 -1.64
CA PHE A 432 -6.43 3.47 -1.62
C PHE A 432 -5.35 2.39 -1.76
N ALA A 433 -4.75 2.32 -2.94
CA ALA A 433 -3.62 1.43 -3.19
C ALA A 433 -2.31 2.04 -2.71
N CYS A 434 -1.53 1.28 -1.95
CA CYS A 434 -0.18 1.67 -1.54
C CYS A 434 0.79 0.49 -1.51
N SER A 435 2.07 0.81 -1.50
CA SER A 435 3.15 -0.18 -1.44
C SER A 435 4.22 0.29 -0.45
N PRO A 436 4.83 -0.62 0.33
CA PRO A 436 5.98 -0.30 1.18
C PRO A 436 7.21 0.12 0.36
N TRP A 437 7.17 -0.06 -0.96
CA TRP A 437 8.19 0.37 -1.91
C TRP A 437 7.78 1.62 -2.70
N GLY A 438 6.49 2.01 -2.65
CA GLY A 438 5.94 3.12 -3.42
C GLY A 438 6.21 4.45 -2.76
N ILE A 439 7.06 5.27 -3.39
CA ILE A 439 7.50 6.57 -2.87
C ILE A 439 6.35 7.59 -2.85
N ASP A 440 5.35 7.38 -3.69
CA ASP A 440 4.13 8.18 -3.76
C ASP A 440 3.11 7.82 -2.68
N SER A 441 3.27 6.70 -1.96
CA SER A 441 2.30 6.27 -0.93
C SER A 441 2.12 7.33 0.17
N GLU A 442 3.22 7.95 0.63
CA GLU A 442 3.18 9.04 1.61
C GLU A 442 2.53 10.30 1.03
N GLU A 443 2.92 10.72 -0.18
CA GLU A 443 2.37 11.91 -0.86
C GLU A 443 0.85 11.76 -1.10
N ARG A 444 0.43 10.59 -1.57
CA ARG A 444 -0.98 10.28 -1.84
C ARG A 444 -1.78 10.16 -0.55
N MET A 445 -1.21 9.60 0.52
CA MET A 445 -1.87 9.56 1.82
C MET A 445 -2.04 10.98 2.39
N ALA A 446 -0.99 11.80 2.37
CA ALA A 446 -1.05 13.20 2.79
C ALA A 446 -2.13 13.98 2.03
N ARG A 447 -2.19 13.83 0.71
CA ARG A 447 -3.27 14.40 -0.12
C ARG A 447 -4.65 13.89 0.31
N LEU A 448 -4.83 12.58 0.49
CA LEU A 448 -6.12 12.00 0.90
C LEU A 448 -6.59 12.59 2.23
N LEU A 449 -5.68 12.66 3.22
CA LEU A 449 -5.94 13.27 4.51
C LEU A 449 -6.31 14.74 4.36
N HIS A 450 -5.63 15.50 3.50
CA HIS A 450 -5.97 16.90 3.26
C HIS A 450 -7.38 17.06 2.67
N GLY A 451 -7.77 16.19 1.72
CA GLY A 451 -9.12 16.18 1.14
C GLY A 451 -10.21 15.93 2.18
N TRP A 452 -9.95 15.06 3.15
CA TRP A 452 -10.82 14.85 4.32
C TRP A 452 -10.82 16.05 5.27
N LEU A 453 -9.64 16.53 5.68
CA LEU A 453 -9.47 17.67 6.59
C LEU A 453 -10.20 18.92 6.09
N SER A 454 -10.20 19.14 4.78
CA SER A 454 -10.90 20.27 4.15
C SER A 454 -12.40 20.30 4.41
N ARG A 455 -12.98 19.19 4.89
CA ARG A 455 -14.40 19.02 5.21
C ARG A 455 -14.66 18.71 6.68
N ALA A 456 -13.66 18.18 7.39
CA ALA A 456 -13.80 17.73 8.77
C ALA A 456 -13.17 18.69 9.81
N ALA A 457 -12.30 19.59 9.37
CA ALA A 457 -11.44 20.37 10.25
C ALA A 457 -11.26 21.84 9.81
N VAL A 458 -12.09 22.33 8.89
CA VAL A 458 -12.04 23.72 8.44
C VAL A 458 -13.05 24.54 9.23
N PRO A 459 -12.61 25.58 9.97
CA PRO A 459 -13.54 26.49 10.64
C PRO A 459 -14.44 27.22 9.65
N ASP A 460 -15.65 27.56 10.10
CA ASP A 460 -16.58 28.38 9.32
C ASP A 460 -15.95 29.69 8.86
N TYR A 461 -16.21 30.04 7.59
CA TYR A 461 -15.77 31.29 7.00
C TYR A 461 -16.93 32.00 6.26
N PRO A 462 -17.09 33.33 6.44
CA PRO A 462 -16.38 34.17 7.41
C PRO A 462 -16.81 33.85 8.85
N ALA A 463 -15.99 34.21 9.85
CA ALA A 463 -16.43 34.11 11.23
C ALA A 463 -17.51 35.17 11.46
N ALA A 464 -18.72 34.73 11.79
CA ALA A 464 -19.87 35.61 11.94
C ALA A 464 -20.65 35.29 13.23
N THR A 465 -21.21 36.32 13.84
CA THR A 465 -22.12 36.19 14.99
C THR A 465 -23.16 37.32 15.00
N THR A 466 -24.16 37.19 15.86
CA THR A 466 -25.15 38.24 16.12
C THR A 466 -24.90 38.84 17.50
N ILE A 467 -24.61 40.14 17.56
CA ILE A 467 -24.45 40.90 18.80
C ILE A 467 -25.41 42.09 18.75
N ARG A 468 -26.48 41.99 19.53
CA ARG A 468 -27.46 43.07 19.66
C ARG A 468 -26.96 44.12 20.66
N ALA A 469 -27.36 45.38 20.47
CA ALA A 469 -27.05 46.49 21.37
C ALA A 469 -25.54 46.76 21.56
N LEU A 470 -24.68 46.35 20.62
CA LEU A 470 -23.28 46.75 20.63
C LEU A 470 -23.19 48.27 20.48
N PRO A 471 -22.47 48.99 21.36
CA PRO A 471 -22.19 50.41 21.21
C PRO A 471 -21.50 50.70 19.88
N GLU A 472 -21.62 51.95 19.39
CA GLU A 472 -21.09 52.36 18.10
C GLU A 472 -19.59 52.03 17.96
N TRP A 473 -19.30 51.05 17.11
CA TRP A 473 -17.96 50.59 16.80
C TRP A 473 -17.28 51.55 15.80
N PRO A 474 -15.98 51.90 15.95
CA PRO A 474 -15.32 52.90 15.12
C PRO A 474 -15.06 52.39 13.70
N GLY A 475 -16.07 52.56 12.83
CA GLY A 475 -15.99 52.47 11.38
C GLY A 475 -15.82 51.06 10.79
N ARG A 476 -16.15 50.96 9.49
CA ARG A 476 -15.84 49.78 8.68
C ARG A 476 -14.31 49.59 8.62
N ARG A 477 -13.85 48.40 8.97
CA ARG A 477 -12.48 47.94 8.71
C ARG A 477 -12.53 46.92 7.57
N ASP A 478 -11.41 46.74 6.90
CA ASP A 478 -11.24 45.73 5.85
C ASP A 478 -11.37 44.28 6.40
N TRP A 479 -10.99 44.07 7.67
CA TRP A 479 -11.06 42.76 8.34
C TRP A 479 -12.32 42.53 9.17
N LEU A 480 -13.06 43.58 9.53
CA LEU A 480 -14.22 43.53 10.44
C LEU A 480 -15.35 44.42 9.95
N ARG A 481 -16.56 43.86 9.89
CA ARG A 481 -17.79 44.60 9.58
C ARG A 481 -18.84 44.37 10.66
N TYR A 482 -19.46 45.45 11.11
CA TYR A 482 -20.62 45.42 11.99
C TYR A 482 -21.77 46.21 11.35
N GLU A 483 -22.84 45.52 10.94
CA GLU A 483 -24.01 46.11 10.29
C GLU A 483 -25.31 45.51 10.85
N GLY A 484 -26.25 46.37 11.26
CA GLY A 484 -27.47 45.95 11.95
C GLY A 484 -27.12 45.35 13.32
N ASP A 485 -27.26 44.03 13.46
CA ASP A 485 -26.84 43.24 14.62
C ASP A 485 -25.79 42.18 14.28
N ARG A 486 -25.27 42.18 13.03
CA ARG A 486 -24.34 41.17 12.53
C ARG A 486 -22.91 41.68 12.62
N LEU A 487 -22.07 40.90 13.29
CA LEU A 487 -20.63 41.11 13.36
C LEU A 487 -19.92 40.02 12.56
N ILE A 488 -19.09 40.43 11.60
CA ILE A 488 -18.44 39.54 10.63
C ILE A 488 -16.96 39.88 10.53
N VAL A 489 -16.12 38.87 10.74
CA VAL A 489 -14.67 38.95 10.63
C VAL A 489 -14.21 38.18 9.39
N PHE A 490 -13.52 38.88 8.51
CA PHE A 490 -13.06 38.35 7.21
C PHE A 490 -11.61 37.86 7.23
N ARG A 491 -10.78 38.34 8.14
CA ARG A 491 -9.41 37.84 8.36
C ARG A 491 -9.03 38.02 9.81
N ALA A 492 -8.07 37.23 10.29
CA ALA A 492 -7.50 37.48 11.60
C ALA A 492 -6.93 38.92 11.66
N PRO A 493 -7.22 39.68 12.73
CA PRO A 493 -6.60 40.98 12.92
C PRO A 493 -5.10 40.80 13.15
N ASN A 494 -4.29 41.71 12.61
CA ASN A 494 -2.88 41.79 13.02
C ASN A 494 -2.77 42.30 14.47
N ASP A 495 -1.58 42.21 15.06
CA ASP A 495 -1.38 42.57 16.47
C ASP A 495 -1.79 44.02 16.78
N ARG A 496 -1.58 44.94 15.84
CA ARG A 496 -1.98 46.35 16.00
C ARG A 496 -3.51 46.50 15.97
N GLU A 497 -4.18 45.93 14.97
CA GLU A 497 -5.64 45.95 14.85
C GLU A 497 -6.33 45.31 16.05
N PHE A 498 -5.76 44.21 16.54
CA PHE A 498 -6.24 43.52 17.72
C PHE A 498 -6.07 44.38 18.98
N ALA A 499 -4.90 45.01 19.16
CA ALA A 499 -4.66 45.94 20.27
C ALA A 499 -5.58 47.17 20.24
N GLU A 500 -5.81 47.77 19.06
CA GLU A 500 -6.76 48.87 18.86
C GLU A 500 -8.18 48.46 19.27
N THR A 501 -8.61 47.25 18.87
CA THR A 501 -9.93 46.70 19.18
C THR A 501 -10.11 46.47 20.68
N ARG A 502 -9.11 45.88 21.34
CA ARG A 502 -9.11 45.64 22.78
C ARG A 502 -9.09 46.94 23.59
N ALA A 503 -8.37 47.95 23.12
CA ALA A 503 -8.35 49.26 23.76
C ALA A 503 -9.75 49.92 23.72
N TRP A 504 -10.43 49.85 22.58
CA TRP A 504 -11.79 50.35 22.44
C TRP A 504 -12.78 49.61 23.34
N SER A 505 -12.79 48.27 23.32
CA SER A 505 -13.74 47.47 24.10
C SER A 505 -13.55 47.70 25.60
N THR A 506 -12.30 47.77 26.05
CA THR A 506 -11.96 48.09 27.45
C THR A 506 -12.41 49.49 27.85
N ALA A 507 -12.21 50.49 27.00
CA ALA A 507 -12.65 51.86 27.27
C ALA A 507 -14.18 51.95 27.36
N LYS A 508 -14.89 51.29 26.44
CA LYS A 508 -16.36 51.26 26.43
C LYS A 508 -16.95 50.48 27.60
N ALA A 509 -16.34 49.35 27.98
CA ALA A 509 -16.73 48.61 29.18
C ALA A 509 -16.64 49.49 30.44
N LYS A 510 -15.53 50.23 30.61
CA LYS A 510 -15.36 51.16 31.75
C LYS A 510 -16.39 52.28 31.76
N GLU A 511 -16.71 52.85 30.59
CA GLU A 511 -17.75 53.88 30.46
C GLU A 511 -19.13 53.35 30.87
N LEU A 512 -19.51 52.16 30.40
CA LEU A 512 -20.77 51.51 30.74
C LEU A 512 -20.83 51.12 32.23
N ASP A 513 -19.72 50.67 32.82
CA ASP A 513 -19.62 50.37 34.24
C ASP A 513 -19.81 51.62 35.10
N ALA A 514 -19.18 52.73 34.73
CA ALA A 514 -19.37 54.02 35.39
C ALA A 514 -20.83 54.52 35.27
N ASN A 515 -21.48 54.29 34.13
CA ASN A 515 -22.89 54.64 33.92
C ASN A 515 -23.82 53.74 34.76
N ALA A 516 -23.53 52.45 34.86
CA ALA A 516 -24.27 51.50 35.69
C ALA A 516 -24.18 51.86 37.18
N GLN A 517 -22.97 52.21 37.65
CA GLN A 517 -22.76 52.66 39.04
C GLN A 517 -23.53 53.95 39.33
N ARG A 518 -23.49 54.93 38.41
CA ARG A 518 -24.26 56.18 38.53
C ARG A 518 -25.76 55.94 38.57
N ALA A 519 -26.30 55.10 37.67
CA ALA A 519 -27.72 54.74 37.64
C ALA A 519 -28.15 54.01 38.93
N LYS A 520 -27.32 53.09 39.43
CA LYS A 520 -27.55 52.40 40.71
C LYS A 520 -27.60 53.37 41.89
N ALA A 521 -26.66 54.32 41.96
CA ALA A 521 -26.64 55.36 42.99
C ALA A 521 -27.88 56.27 42.90
N ALA A 522 -28.37 56.55 41.69
CA ALA A 522 -29.57 57.35 41.42
C ALA A 522 -30.90 56.56 41.52
N LYS A 523 -30.87 55.26 41.85
CA LYS A 523 -32.03 54.34 41.83
C LYS A 523 -32.79 54.33 40.49
N GLN A 524 -32.08 54.51 39.39
CA GLN A 524 -32.63 54.49 38.04
C GLN A 524 -32.42 53.11 37.39
N ALA A 525 -33.34 52.72 36.51
CA ALA A 525 -33.18 51.53 35.69
C ALA A 525 -32.00 51.69 34.73
N PHE A 526 -31.17 50.65 34.58
CA PHE A 526 -30.02 50.64 33.69
C PHE A 526 -30.12 49.45 32.72
N ALA A 527 -29.90 49.68 31.43
CA ALA A 527 -29.90 48.64 30.43
C ALA A 527 -28.60 47.81 30.51
N VAL A 528 -28.72 46.53 30.86
CA VAL A 528 -27.56 45.63 30.98
C VAL A 528 -27.05 45.17 29.60
N ALA A 529 -27.93 45.14 28.59
CA ALA A 529 -27.63 44.58 27.26
C ALA A 529 -26.35 45.13 26.58
N PRO A 530 -26.04 46.45 26.60
CA PRO A 530 -24.80 46.95 25.99
C PRO A 530 -23.51 46.44 26.67
N ARG A 531 -23.56 46.14 27.97
CA ARG A 531 -22.41 45.60 28.71
C ARG A 531 -22.16 44.14 28.33
N GLU A 532 -23.22 43.35 28.26
CA GLU A 532 -23.15 41.96 27.77
C GLU A 532 -22.67 41.92 26.32
N ALA A 533 -23.11 42.86 25.48
CA ALA A 533 -22.68 42.99 24.09
C ALA A 533 -21.17 43.23 23.95
N ILE A 534 -20.55 44.08 24.79
CA ILE A 534 -19.09 44.28 24.78
C ILE A 534 -18.34 43.01 25.19
N THR A 535 -18.85 42.28 26.18
CA THR A 535 -18.22 41.01 26.61
C THR A 535 -18.31 39.95 25.52
N ALA A 536 -19.48 39.84 24.86
CA ALA A 536 -19.67 38.96 23.72
C ALA A 536 -18.79 39.36 22.52
N PHE A 537 -18.60 40.65 22.29
CA PHE A 537 -17.71 41.19 21.25
C PHE A 537 -16.26 40.79 21.50
N ASP A 538 -15.73 41.00 22.72
CA ASP A 538 -14.36 40.62 23.07
C ASP A 538 -14.12 39.12 22.90
N ALA A 539 -15.04 38.29 23.42
CA ALA A 539 -14.94 36.84 23.29
C ALA A 539 -14.97 36.39 21.82
N PHE A 540 -15.83 37.00 21.01
CA PHE A 540 -15.94 36.69 19.58
C PHE A 540 -14.70 37.12 18.80
N ILE A 541 -14.11 38.29 19.07
CA ILE A 541 -12.91 38.76 18.37
C ILE A 541 -11.70 37.88 18.70
N GLU A 542 -11.54 37.46 19.96
CA GLU A 542 -10.49 36.51 20.36
C GLU A 542 -10.64 35.17 19.64
N ASP A 543 -11.86 34.62 19.65
CA ASP A 543 -12.16 33.34 19.01
C ASP A 543 -12.03 33.43 17.48
N ALA A 544 -12.48 34.52 16.86
CA ALA A 544 -12.30 34.76 15.42
C ALA A 544 -10.82 34.90 15.04
N ARG A 545 -10.00 35.54 15.87
CA ARG A 545 -8.54 35.61 15.69
C ARG A 545 -7.93 34.21 15.67
N HIS A 546 -8.35 33.33 16.58
CA HIS A 546 -7.88 31.94 16.62
C HIS A 546 -8.35 31.13 15.39
N ARG A 547 -9.65 31.15 15.09
CA ARG A 547 -10.26 30.40 13.97
C ARG A 547 -9.70 30.80 12.60
N LEU A 548 -9.42 32.09 12.41
CA LEU A 548 -8.93 32.64 11.14
C LEU A 548 -7.40 32.78 11.11
N SER A 549 -6.69 32.37 12.16
CA SER A 549 -5.23 32.37 12.18
C SER A 549 -4.67 31.43 11.10
N GLY A 550 -3.54 31.77 10.49
CA GLY A 550 -2.89 30.90 9.51
C GLY A 550 -3.58 30.80 8.15
N LEU A 551 -4.68 31.52 7.89
CA LEU A 551 -5.22 31.68 6.53
C LEU A 551 -4.21 32.36 5.60
N ASP A 552 -3.37 33.23 6.16
CA ASP A 552 -2.26 33.91 5.51
C ASP A 552 -0.98 33.06 5.47
N ALA A 553 -0.90 31.91 6.14
CA ALA A 553 0.27 31.05 6.08
C ALA A 553 0.29 30.28 4.76
N CYS A 554 1.31 30.51 3.93
CA CYS A 554 1.48 29.80 2.68
C CYS A 554 1.69 28.30 2.94
N PRO A 555 0.83 27.41 2.41
CA PRO A 555 0.94 25.98 2.66
C PRO A 555 2.12 25.31 1.95
N ILE A 556 2.80 26.05 1.08
CA ILE A 556 3.90 25.57 0.25
C ILE A 556 5.26 25.95 0.82
N CYS A 557 5.47 27.22 1.17
CA CYS A 557 6.76 27.73 1.62
C CYS A 557 6.77 28.24 3.07
N GLY A 558 5.62 28.23 3.74
CA GLY A 558 5.47 28.78 5.10
C GLY A 558 5.49 30.31 5.19
N GLY A 559 5.75 31.02 4.08
CA GLY A 559 5.75 32.48 4.05
C GLY A 559 4.37 33.10 4.22
N GLN A 560 4.31 34.40 4.51
CA GLN A 560 3.05 35.11 4.68
C GLN A 560 2.43 35.49 3.32
N GLY A 561 1.15 35.18 3.15
CA GLY A 561 0.33 35.47 1.98
C GLY A 561 -0.64 36.62 2.21
N LEU A 562 -1.08 37.21 1.11
CA LEU A 562 -2.09 38.27 1.11
C LEU A 562 -3.47 37.65 1.04
N VAL A 563 -4.26 37.76 2.12
CA VAL A 563 -5.63 37.23 2.20
C VAL A 563 -6.63 38.30 1.79
N GLU A 564 -7.54 37.92 0.91
CA GLU A 564 -8.62 38.76 0.42
C GLU A 564 -9.96 38.03 0.52
N ALA A 565 -10.95 38.71 1.09
CA ALA A 565 -12.32 38.23 1.10
C ALA A 565 -13.00 38.52 -0.24
N ARG A 566 -13.79 37.56 -0.73
CA ARG A 566 -14.63 37.71 -1.92
C ARG A 566 -16.10 37.74 -1.51
N PRO A 567 -16.87 38.77 -1.92
CA PRO A 567 -18.29 38.83 -1.64
C PRO A 567 -19.01 37.58 -2.10
N GLY A 568 -19.91 37.07 -1.26
CA GLY A 568 -20.86 36.03 -1.65
C GLY A 568 -22.11 36.64 -2.30
N GLN A 569 -23.16 35.83 -2.41
CA GLN A 569 -24.46 36.25 -2.93
C GLN A 569 -25.31 36.97 -1.89
N ARG A 570 -25.06 36.76 -0.59
CA ARG A 570 -25.86 37.38 0.47
C ARG A 570 -25.42 38.83 0.73
N PRO A 571 -26.36 39.77 0.94
CA PRO A 571 -26.04 41.17 1.23
C PRO A 571 -25.20 41.36 2.50
N ASP A 572 -25.47 40.52 3.51
CA ASP A 572 -24.75 40.51 4.78
C ASP A 572 -23.34 39.90 4.65
N GLY A 573 -22.95 39.36 3.48
CA GLY A 573 -21.65 38.73 3.25
C GLY A 573 -21.37 37.51 4.13
N SER A 574 -22.38 36.93 4.77
CA SER A 574 -22.26 35.70 5.57
C SER A 574 -21.88 34.48 4.73
N ASP A 575 -21.98 34.60 3.40
CA ASP A 575 -21.59 33.59 2.44
C ASP A 575 -20.31 33.92 1.65
N ALA A 576 -19.54 34.90 2.14
CA ALA A 576 -18.26 35.26 1.54
C ALA A 576 -17.32 34.04 1.43
N THR A 577 -16.48 34.09 0.42
CA THR A 577 -15.33 33.19 0.27
C THR A 577 -14.05 33.98 0.48
N TRP A 578 -12.91 33.31 0.47
CA TRP A 578 -11.62 33.96 0.56
C TRP A 578 -10.62 33.32 -0.36
N TRP A 579 -9.63 34.11 -0.75
CA TRP A 579 -8.46 33.64 -1.44
C TRP A 579 -7.22 34.30 -0.85
N ALA A 580 -6.10 33.63 -0.99
CA ALA A 580 -4.80 34.14 -0.60
C ALA A 580 -3.79 33.88 -1.71
N ILE A 581 -2.82 34.77 -1.82
CA ILE A 581 -1.68 34.64 -2.73
C ILE A 581 -0.38 34.83 -1.96
N CYS A 582 0.56 33.91 -2.14
CA CYS A 582 1.91 34.06 -1.59
C CYS A 582 2.75 34.92 -2.53
N PRO A 583 3.24 36.10 -2.09
CA PRO A 583 4.15 36.92 -2.90
C PRO A 583 5.50 36.23 -3.14
N GLY A 584 5.92 35.33 -2.25
CA GLY A 584 7.20 34.62 -2.34
C GLY A 584 7.21 33.52 -3.41
N CYS A 585 6.26 32.59 -3.38
CA CYS A 585 6.25 31.43 -4.30
C CYS A 585 5.10 31.44 -5.32
N GLY A 586 4.26 32.48 -5.32
CA GLY A 586 3.16 32.66 -6.27
C GLY A 586 1.99 31.68 -6.12
N SER A 587 2.00 30.82 -5.10
CA SER A 587 0.91 29.89 -4.84
C SER A 587 -0.35 30.66 -4.45
N LYS A 588 -1.51 30.11 -4.83
CA LYS A 588 -2.82 30.67 -4.48
C LYS A 588 -3.63 29.61 -3.77
N TRP A 589 -4.26 29.96 -2.66
CA TRP A 589 -5.11 29.02 -1.93
C TRP A 589 -6.35 29.74 -1.41
N GLY A 590 -7.39 29.00 -1.04
CA GLY A 590 -8.61 29.62 -0.55
C GLY A 590 -9.81 28.70 -0.67
N THR A 591 -10.99 29.28 -0.47
CA THR A 591 -12.28 28.58 -0.54
C THR A 591 -12.98 28.84 -1.88
N ARG A 592 -13.65 27.82 -2.39
CA ARG A 592 -14.40 27.85 -3.64
C ARG A 592 -15.77 27.23 -3.43
N PRO A 593 -16.85 27.84 -3.95
CA PRO A 593 -18.17 27.22 -3.94
C PRO A 593 -18.30 26.24 -5.11
N CYS A 594 -18.83 25.05 -4.85
CA CYS A 594 -19.22 24.12 -5.91
C CYS A 594 -20.49 24.64 -6.61
N VAL A 595 -20.47 24.73 -7.93
CA VAL A 595 -21.62 25.17 -8.73
C VAL A 595 -22.78 24.16 -8.76
N ALA A 596 -22.54 22.90 -8.42
CA ALA A 596 -23.57 21.86 -8.44
C ALA A 596 -24.20 21.61 -7.06
N CYS A 597 -23.40 21.34 -6.03
CA CYS A 597 -23.92 21.03 -4.69
C CYS A 597 -23.86 22.21 -3.71
N GLY A 598 -23.30 23.36 -4.09
CA GLY A 598 -23.14 24.52 -3.22
C GLY A 598 -22.07 24.38 -2.12
N HIS A 599 -21.50 23.19 -1.93
CA HIS A 599 -20.48 22.94 -0.93
C HIS A 599 -19.23 23.81 -1.14
N ARG A 600 -18.73 24.42 -0.07
CA ARG A 600 -17.47 25.19 -0.10
C ARG A 600 -16.31 24.27 0.20
N TYR A 601 -15.35 24.20 -0.71
CA TYR A 601 -14.15 23.39 -0.54
C TYR A 601 -12.90 24.25 -0.70
N ARG A 602 -11.81 23.80 -0.08
CA ARG A 602 -10.50 24.45 -0.23
C ARG A 602 -9.80 23.96 -1.50
N ALA A 603 -9.11 24.87 -2.17
CA ALA A 603 -8.26 24.54 -3.31
C ALA A 603 -6.90 25.23 -3.16
N LEU A 604 -5.86 24.55 -3.61
CA LEU A 604 -4.49 25.05 -3.69
C LEU A 604 -4.02 24.96 -5.13
N ASN A 605 -3.55 26.10 -5.63
CA ASN A 605 -2.78 26.23 -6.84
C ASN A 605 -1.31 26.46 -6.43
N VAL A 606 -0.44 25.57 -6.90
CA VAL A 606 0.99 25.51 -6.54
C VAL A 606 1.82 26.70 -7.03
N GLY A 607 1.24 27.60 -7.83
CA GLY A 607 1.91 28.79 -8.37
C GLY A 607 2.81 28.41 -9.54
N GLN A 608 4.12 28.61 -9.38
CA GLN A 608 5.14 28.22 -10.35
C GLN A 608 5.87 26.96 -9.87
N PRO A 609 5.42 25.75 -10.23
CA PRO A 609 6.05 24.50 -9.81
C PRO A 609 7.32 24.16 -10.60
N GLY A 610 7.80 25.06 -11.46
CA GLY A 610 8.98 24.85 -12.31
C GLY A 610 8.72 24.05 -13.57
N LEU A 611 7.45 23.78 -13.92
CA LEU A 611 7.04 23.10 -15.15
C LEU A 611 5.69 23.61 -15.66
N ASP A 612 5.37 23.29 -16.91
CA ASP A 612 4.02 23.45 -17.46
C ASP A 612 3.12 22.30 -17.00
N VAL A 613 2.33 22.57 -15.95
CA VAL A 613 1.40 21.60 -15.35
C VAL A 613 0.38 21.09 -16.36
N LYS A 614 -0.06 21.93 -17.31
CA LYS A 614 -1.03 21.50 -18.32
C LYS A 614 -0.37 20.48 -19.25
N ALA A 615 0.81 20.79 -19.76
CA ALA A 615 1.55 19.84 -20.60
C ALA A 615 1.81 18.52 -19.87
N ALA A 616 2.25 18.56 -18.61
CA ALA A 616 2.49 17.37 -17.80
C ALA A 616 1.21 16.56 -17.50
N ALA A 617 0.07 17.23 -17.32
CA ALA A 617 -1.23 16.58 -17.17
C ALA A 617 -1.65 15.83 -18.44
N HIS A 618 -1.25 16.30 -19.62
CA HIS A 618 -1.59 15.67 -20.90
C HIS A 618 -0.71 14.47 -21.27
N THR A 619 0.53 14.44 -20.78
CA THR A 619 1.47 13.33 -21.03
C THR A 619 1.30 12.16 -20.05
N SER A 620 0.65 12.40 -18.92
CA SER A 620 0.39 11.40 -17.88
C SER A 620 -0.98 10.73 -18.02
N SER A 621 -1.17 9.58 -17.37
CA SER A 621 -2.48 8.93 -17.30
C SER A 621 -3.51 9.86 -16.61
N ALA A 622 -4.72 9.97 -17.14
CA ALA A 622 -5.71 10.94 -16.66
C ALA A 622 -6.10 10.76 -15.18
N ARG A 623 -5.96 9.54 -14.65
CA ARG A 623 -6.31 9.19 -13.27
C ARG A 623 -5.19 9.48 -12.28
N GLU A 624 -3.93 9.40 -12.70
CA GLU A 624 -2.78 9.47 -11.80
C GLU A 624 -2.00 10.78 -11.93
N TRP A 625 -2.23 11.55 -13.00
CA TRP A 625 -1.46 12.76 -13.27
C TRP A 625 -1.40 13.74 -12.08
N PRO A 626 -2.48 13.99 -11.30
CA PRO A 626 -2.37 14.97 -10.22
C PRO A 626 -1.39 14.50 -9.13
N ASP A 627 -1.46 13.22 -8.76
CA ASP A 627 -0.57 12.62 -7.77
C ASP A 627 0.87 12.50 -8.30
N ARG A 628 1.05 12.15 -9.58
CA ARG A 628 2.38 12.04 -10.22
C ARG A 628 3.06 13.41 -10.41
N VAL A 629 2.31 14.45 -10.74
CA VAL A 629 2.86 15.79 -11.07
C VAL A 629 2.96 16.69 -9.83
N LEU A 630 1.95 16.66 -8.96
CA LEU A 630 1.81 17.61 -7.85
C LEU A 630 1.91 16.95 -6.46
N GLY A 631 1.62 15.64 -6.34
CA GLY A 631 1.70 14.93 -5.06
C GLY A 631 0.80 15.54 -3.98
N LEU A 632 1.35 15.79 -2.79
CA LEU A 632 0.63 16.39 -1.66
C LEU A 632 0.37 17.90 -1.82
N ASP A 633 0.98 18.57 -2.81
CA ASP A 633 0.89 20.03 -2.98
C ASP A 633 -0.44 20.49 -3.62
N VAL A 634 -1.48 19.66 -3.54
CA VAL A 634 -2.80 19.90 -4.14
C VAL A 634 -3.91 19.39 -3.23
N TRP A 635 -4.96 20.19 -3.08
CA TRP A 635 -6.00 19.97 -2.05
C TRP A 635 -7.32 19.42 -2.58
N ALA A 636 -7.58 19.64 -3.87
CA ALA A 636 -8.75 19.16 -4.58
C ALA A 636 -8.29 18.78 -5.99
N GLN A 637 -8.96 17.83 -6.64
CA GLN A 637 -8.47 17.29 -7.90
C GLN A 637 -8.48 18.36 -9.00
N PRO A 638 -7.32 18.75 -9.56
CA PRO A 638 -7.25 19.74 -10.62
C PRO A 638 -7.75 19.18 -11.94
N CYS A 639 -8.28 20.05 -12.79
CA CYS A 639 -8.68 19.72 -14.15
C CYS A 639 -7.44 19.67 -15.06
N ALA A 640 -7.24 18.61 -15.83
CA ALA A 640 -6.09 18.52 -16.74
C ALA A 640 -6.03 19.67 -17.77
N GLU A 641 -7.19 20.19 -18.20
CA GLU A 641 -7.26 21.28 -19.20
C GLU A 641 -6.96 22.66 -18.63
N ARG A 642 -7.31 22.86 -17.35
CA ARG A 642 -7.17 24.13 -16.62
C ARG A 642 -6.70 23.85 -15.19
N PRO A 643 -5.50 23.28 -15.01
CA PRO A 643 -5.06 22.72 -13.73
C PRO A 643 -4.80 23.77 -12.65
N LEU A 644 -4.69 25.03 -13.06
CA LEU A 644 -4.48 26.18 -12.19
C LEU A 644 -5.79 26.84 -11.73
N ASP A 645 -6.89 26.62 -12.47
CA ASP A 645 -8.12 27.40 -12.31
C ASP A 645 -9.35 26.56 -11.98
N GLN A 646 -9.37 25.27 -12.34
CA GLN A 646 -10.54 24.41 -12.18
C GLN A 646 -10.20 23.17 -11.37
N PHE A 647 -11.09 22.86 -10.42
CA PHE A 647 -10.93 21.73 -9.51
C PHE A 647 -12.27 20.99 -9.41
N ARG A 648 -12.24 19.65 -9.35
CA ARG A 648 -13.43 18.85 -9.03
C ARG A 648 -13.78 19.03 -7.56
N CYS A 649 -15.08 19.04 -7.27
CA CYS A 649 -15.54 19.12 -5.90
C CYS A 649 -15.20 17.82 -5.16
N PRO A 650 -14.54 17.87 -3.99
CA PRO A 650 -14.25 16.66 -3.21
C PRO A 650 -15.52 16.02 -2.63
N GLU A 651 -16.62 16.78 -2.51
CA GLU A 651 -17.88 16.26 -1.97
C GLU A 651 -18.70 15.51 -3.03
N CYS A 652 -19.01 16.14 -4.17
CA CYS A 652 -19.89 15.54 -5.18
C CYS A 652 -19.16 14.98 -6.41
N GLY A 653 -17.84 15.10 -6.49
CA GLY A 653 -17.03 14.68 -7.64
C GLY A 653 -17.26 15.49 -8.92
N LEU A 654 -18.16 16.46 -8.94
CA LEU A 654 -18.54 17.15 -10.17
C LEU A 654 -17.43 18.10 -10.64
N CYS A 655 -17.14 18.03 -11.95
CA CYS A 655 -16.25 18.95 -12.64
C CYS A 655 -17.02 20.21 -13.07
N PRO A 656 -16.53 21.43 -12.77
CA PRO A 656 -17.20 22.68 -13.16
C PRO A 656 -17.45 22.82 -14.68
N SER A 657 -16.66 22.14 -15.51
CA SER A 657 -16.77 22.20 -16.97
C SER A 657 -17.76 21.19 -17.56
N ALA A 658 -18.31 20.27 -16.75
CA ALA A 658 -19.34 19.26 -17.05
C ALA A 658 -19.14 18.31 -18.27
N SER A 659 -18.25 18.61 -19.22
CA SER A 659 -18.13 17.96 -20.54
C SER A 659 -16.74 17.40 -20.87
N CYS A 660 -15.85 17.29 -19.89
CA CYS A 660 -14.48 16.81 -20.14
C CYS A 660 -14.45 15.27 -20.22
N ALA A 661 -14.22 14.72 -21.41
CA ALA A 661 -14.07 13.26 -21.64
C ALA A 661 -12.93 12.61 -20.84
N ARG A 662 -11.98 13.40 -20.30
CA ARG A 662 -10.84 12.92 -19.49
C ARG A 662 -11.08 12.96 -17.98
N CYS A 663 -12.03 13.76 -17.52
CA CYS A 663 -12.52 13.66 -16.15
C CYS A 663 -13.60 12.58 -16.23
N SER A 664 -13.36 11.39 -15.70
CA SER A 664 -14.34 10.29 -15.74
C SER A 664 -15.68 10.83 -15.25
N SER A 665 -16.56 11.16 -16.19
CA SER A 665 -17.90 11.60 -15.90
C SER A 665 -18.59 10.41 -15.25
N ARG A 666 -19.49 10.68 -14.29
CA ARG A 666 -20.56 9.74 -13.94
C ARG A 666 -21.19 9.30 -15.27
N SER A 667 -20.79 8.15 -15.79
CA SER A 667 -21.48 7.52 -16.90
C SER A 667 -22.76 6.93 -16.34
N GLY A 668 -23.80 7.77 -16.31
CA GLY A 668 -25.22 7.43 -16.33
C GLY A 668 -25.74 6.53 -15.21
N GLU A 669 -26.20 7.12 -14.11
CA GLU A 669 -27.31 6.62 -13.28
C GLU A 669 -27.60 7.63 -12.16
N ALA A 670 -28.47 8.60 -12.44
CA ALA A 670 -29.27 9.37 -11.46
C ALA A 670 -30.08 10.45 -12.21
N ALA A 671 -30.92 10.01 -13.15
CA ALA A 671 -32.02 10.82 -13.68
C ALA A 671 -33.19 9.86 -13.87
N GLY A 672 -33.88 9.54 -12.78
CA GLY A 672 -35.01 8.62 -12.83
C GLY A 672 -35.46 8.08 -11.47
N ALA A 673 -36.01 8.95 -10.63
CA ALA A 673 -37.14 8.59 -9.78
C ALA A 673 -37.87 9.89 -9.37
N PRO A 674 -39.21 9.94 -9.46
CA PRO A 674 -40.02 11.13 -9.19
C PRO A 674 -39.97 11.61 -7.73
#